data_AF-A0A4P5XII4-F1
#
_entry.id   AF-A0A4P5XII4-F1
#
_cell.length_a   1.000
_cell.length_b   1.000
_cell.length_c   1.000
_cell.angle_alpha   90.00
_cell.angle_beta   90.00
_cell.angle_gamma   90.00
#
_symmetry.space_group_name_H-M   'P 1'
#
loop_
_entity.id
_entity.type
_entity.pdbx_description
1 polymer ?
#
loop_
_entity_poly.entity_id
_entity_poly.type
_entity_poly.pdbx_seq_one_letter_code
_entity_poly.pdbx_strand_id
1 'polypeptide(L)'
;MAMPPSSSSSSSDTPVDPASFPKEHPPGLRRLFWVEMWERFSYYGMRGLLVLYLVSVMSVMQVPDGVHRNTLNLTQQIDNPADAEKPIEKTATREHIVAKGPDATIAPGPAFSNPTDLVFTELKWVDGNDAKDPSDDWTVGGAETGAAHVVRVKDGKAENLIYGIRVSNPTDKPIKFVAQIAREPNPAGGEIGTQTFFTINDGAGSTSMTIEPDSSRKAGDPTYDLKIEARTGDSGRNWTGAEASNLYGWYTGFVYLLPILGGLIADKLIGTHRSMVVGSLLITLGHIVLGLSGIGGWAFNAPGMSIFVFGLALIIVGTGHFKPSVSVMVGQLYKPGDPRRESAFAVFYMGINVGAFTCNLVCGTLAVKYGWHWGFAAAAVGMLAGLAIYLHSKPKHLVGIGEPLNPEKAKIAWVFLPVGIGLSAIVALLFHIGMLAKFDTVLSNPITVGLLSAGAIGYAIWFIASQEKQDRGPVFTIFIYMLFNAVFWLAFEQAGSSLNIFADRDTERQLASNWEFPTTWFQSINPLFIIVFTPIATSVWLWLATRKKYVPQPAKIGLGLIFVGLGYVVMVLAALRLNTGLPKVSMIYIVGCYFLHTVGEIILSPTGLSYVSKTAPTKHVSTLMGIWFISSFIAGLGAGKVAALTEPIMEGKLKLPWNLGGQADFFLLFVITSVAAGVLLLVLSPVLSRLQRDKND
;
A
#
# COMPACT_ATOMS: atom_id res chain seq x y z
N MET A 1 -10.87 56.85 -19.18
CA MET A 1 -9.48 56.47 -19.50
C MET A 1 -9.55 55.12 -20.21
N ALA A 2 -9.05 55.02 -21.44
CA ALA A 2 -9.42 53.93 -22.34
C ALA A 2 -8.78 52.58 -21.99
N MET A 3 -9.54 51.48 -22.12
CA MET A 3 -8.99 50.13 -22.16
C MET A 3 -8.20 49.93 -23.47
N PRO A 4 -7.08 49.19 -23.47
CA PRO A 4 -6.46 48.73 -24.71
C PRO A 4 -7.40 47.74 -25.43
N PRO A 5 -7.43 47.72 -26.77
CA PRO A 5 -8.32 46.84 -27.51
C PRO A 5 -7.95 45.36 -27.30
N SER A 6 -8.97 44.53 -27.14
CA SER A 6 -8.82 43.08 -27.16
C SER A 6 -8.26 42.64 -28.50
N SER A 7 -7.08 42.02 -28.51
CA SER A 7 -6.55 41.35 -29.69
C SER A 7 -7.39 40.11 -29.99
N SER A 8 -8.43 40.28 -30.81
CA SER A 8 -9.15 39.18 -31.44
C SER A 8 -8.21 38.48 -32.42
N SER A 9 -7.46 37.50 -31.91
CA SER A 9 -6.74 36.56 -32.77
C SER A 9 -7.78 35.73 -33.52
N SER A 10 -8.05 36.10 -34.76
CA SER A 10 -8.70 35.21 -35.72
C SER A 10 -7.80 33.99 -35.92
N SER A 11 -8.07 32.92 -35.18
CA SER A 11 -7.50 31.61 -35.47
C SER A 11 -8.05 31.19 -36.82
N SER A 12 -7.22 31.29 -37.85
CA SER A 12 -7.52 30.66 -39.13
C SER A 12 -7.60 29.14 -38.90
N ASP A 13 -8.80 28.57 -39.01
CA ASP A 13 -9.05 27.12 -39.03
C ASP A 13 -8.55 26.49 -40.36
N THR A 14 -7.37 26.91 -40.81
CA THR A 14 -6.56 26.15 -41.78
C THR A 14 -6.09 24.87 -41.07
N PRO A 15 -6.45 23.67 -41.56
CA PRO A 15 -5.92 22.43 -41.00
C PRO A 15 -4.40 22.46 -41.04
N VAL A 16 -3.75 22.37 -39.88
CA VAL A 16 -2.28 22.34 -39.82
C VAL A 16 -1.82 21.04 -40.45
N ASP A 17 -1.13 21.13 -41.59
CA ASP A 17 -0.63 19.98 -42.34
C ASP A 17 0.20 19.06 -41.41
N PRO A 18 -0.21 17.79 -41.20
CA PRO A 18 0.54 16.84 -40.39
C PRO A 18 2.00 16.64 -40.86
N ALA A 19 2.30 16.86 -42.14
CA ALA A 19 3.66 16.79 -42.69
C ALA A 19 4.56 17.95 -42.26
N SER A 20 3.99 19.05 -41.73
CA SER A 20 4.76 20.20 -41.22
C SER A 20 5.42 19.95 -39.84
N PHE A 21 5.06 18.87 -39.14
CA PHE A 21 5.64 18.51 -37.85
C PHE A 21 6.92 17.66 -38.00
N PRO A 22 7.99 17.92 -37.21
CA PRO A 22 9.20 17.08 -37.23
C PRO A 22 8.89 15.62 -36.86
N LYS A 23 9.56 14.65 -37.51
CA LYS A 23 9.27 13.22 -37.29
C LYS A 23 9.70 12.68 -35.91
N GLU A 24 10.73 13.26 -35.30
CA GLU A 24 11.28 12.81 -34.02
C GLU A 24 10.65 13.53 -32.82
N HIS A 25 10.66 12.90 -31.63
CA HIS A 25 10.21 13.54 -30.40
C HIS A 25 11.23 14.56 -29.87
N PRO A 26 10.80 15.70 -29.30
CA PRO A 26 11.70 16.66 -28.66
C PRO A 26 12.58 16.01 -27.57
N PRO A 27 13.87 16.38 -27.44
CA PRO A 27 14.78 15.76 -26.48
C PRO A 27 14.36 15.95 -25.01
N GLY A 28 13.50 16.94 -24.74
CA GLY A 28 12.85 17.15 -23.44
C GLY A 28 11.96 15.97 -23.01
N LEU A 29 11.33 15.24 -23.94
CA LEU A 29 10.48 14.09 -23.61
C LEU A 29 11.26 13.02 -22.83
N ARG A 30 12.46 12.68 -23.31
CA ARG A 30 13.34 11.70 -22.63
C ARG A 30 13.74 12.15 -21.23
N ARG A 31 13.79 13.47 -20.95
CA ARG A 31 14.12 13.99 -19.61
C ARG A 31 12.93 13.95 -18.67
N LEU A 32 11.73 14.26 -19.18
CA LEU A 32 10.48 14.11 -18.44
C LEU A 32 10.14 12.64 -18.16
N PHE A 33 10.46 11.73 -19.08
CA PHE A 33 10.42 10.28 -18.86
C PHE A 33 11.27 9.86 -17.66
N TRP A 34 12.56 10.26 -17.60
CA TRP A 34 13.45 9.83 -16.51
C TRP A 34 13.02 10.38 -15.15
N VAL A 35 12.60 11.65 -15.06
CA VAL A 35 12.17 12.21 -13.77
C VAL A 35 10.86 11.59 -13.27
N GLU A 36 9.92 11.27 -14.18
CA GLU A 36 8.71 10.50 -13.83
C GLU A 36 9.04 9.07 -13.40
N MET A 37 9.90 8.37 -14.15
CA MET A 37 10.32 7.01 -13.81
C MET A 37 10.95 6.95 -12.41
N TRP A 38 11.72 7.97 -12.03
CA TRP A 38 12.34 8.06 -10.69
C TRP A 38 11.35 8.47 -9.57
N GLU A 39 10.35 9.31 -9.84
CA GLU A 39 9.26 9.53 -8.87
C GLU A 39 8.44 8.25 -8.67
N ARG A 40 8.15 7.53 -9.75
CA ARG A 40 7.38 6.27 -9.69
C ARG A 40 8.18 5.15 -9.04
N PHE A 41 9.50 5.14 -9.23
CA PHE A 41 10.41 4.33 -8.44
C PHE A 41 10.29 4.64 -6.94
N SER A 42 10.04 5.88 -6.55
CA SER A 42 9.84 6.23 -5.14
C SER A 42 8.44 5.82 -4.64
N TYR A 43 7.40 6.21 -5.38
CA TYR A 43 6.00 5.98 -5.00
C TYR A 43 5.63 4.49 -4.88
N TYR A 44 5.96 3.66 -5.87
CA TYR A 44 5.55 2.26 -5.87
C TYR A 44 6.28 1.42 -4.81
N GLY A 45 7.41 1.91 -4.26
CA GLY A 45 8.06 1.29 -3.11
C GLY A 45 7.19 1.31 -1.87
N MET A 46 6.41 2.38 -1.68
CA MET A 46 5.43 2.44 -0.59
C MET A 46 4.28 1.44 -0.78
N ARG A 47 3.93 1.07 -2.01
CA ARG A 47 2.92 0.03 -2.30
C ARG A 47 3.39 -1.36 -1.87
N GLY A 48 4.66 -1.69 -2.08
CA GLY A 48 5.24 -2.96 -1.63
C GLY A 48 5.63 -2.98 -0.15
N LEU A 49 6.18 -1.88 0.37
CA LEU A 49 6.81 -1.85 1.69
C LEU A 49 5.89 -1.44 2.84
N LEU A 50 4.95 -0.50 2.64
CA LEU A 50 4.30 0.20 3.76
C LEU A 50 3.52 -0.75 4.68
N VAL A 51 2.60 -1.54 4.10
CA VAL A 51 1.78 -2.46 4.90
C VAL A 51 2.63 -3.57 5.50
N LEU A 52 3.57 -4.15 4.73
CA LEU A 52 4.46 -5.21 5.23
C LEU A 52 5.34 -4.73 6.39
N TYR A 53 5.90 -3.52 6.31
CA TYR A 53 6.66 -2.90 7.41
C TYR A 53 5.80 -2.73 8.67
N LEU A 54 4.56 -2.24 8.51
CA LEU A 54 3.67 -1.99 9.63
C LEU A 54 3.25 -3.29 10.32
N VAL A 55 2.85 -4.32 9.58
CA VAL A 55 2.44 -5.62 10.16
C VAL A 55 3.60 -6.52 10.56
N SER A 56 4.82 -6.26 10.08
CA SER A 56 6.01 -7.04 10.45
C SER A 56 6.29 -6.94 11.94
N VAL A 57 6.69 -8.08 12.52
CA VAL A 57 7.05 -8.19 13.94
C VAL A 57 8.17 -7.23 14.30
N MET A 58 8.13 -6.69 15.51
CA MET A 58 9.20 -5.85 16.02
C MET A 58 10.43 -6.71 16.35
N SER A 59 11.59 -6.32 15.81
CA SER A 59 12.87 -6.91 16.15
C SER A 59 13.06 -6.90 17.68
N VAL A 60 13.56 -8.00 18.20
CA VAL A 60 13.93 -8.10 19.60
C VAL A 60 15.34 -7.53 19.73
N MET A 61 15.69 -7.02 20.91
CA MET A 61 17.07 -6.73 21.36
C MET A 61 17.66 -5.33 21.09
N GLN A 62 17.06 -4.32 21.74
CA GLN A 62 17.85 -3.43 22.60
C GLN A 62 17.46 -3.75 24.05
N VAL A 63 18.37 -4.35 24.82
CA VAL A 63 18.14 -4.70 26.23
C VAL A 63 19.34 -4.23 27.05
N PRO A 64 19.14 -3.40 28.09
CA PRO A 64 20.23 -3.00 28.98
C PRO A 64 20.67 -4.18 29.87
N ASP A 65 21.93 -4.13 30.30
CA ASP A 65 22.54 -5.13 31.17
C ASP A 65 21.70 -5.35 32.44
N GLY A 66 21.38 -6.59 32.78
CA GLY A 66 20.50 -6.94 33.90
C GLY A 66 19.83 -8.31 33.79
N VAL A 67 19.03 -8.65 34.81
CA VAL A 67 18.17 -9.85 34.80
C VAL A 67 16.78 -9.46 34.30
N HIS A 68 16.30 -10.12 33.26
CA HIS A 68 15.02 -9.86 32.60
C HIS A 68 14.19 -11.13 32.57
N ARG A 69 12.97 -11.08 33.09
CA ARG A 69 12.03 -12.21 33.03
C ARG A 69 11.04 -11.99 31.89
N ASN A 70 11.01 -12.94 30.96
CA ASN A 70 10.06 -12.99 29.86
C ASN A 70 9.00 -14.06 30.17
N THR A 71 7.73 -13.74 29.99
CA THR A 71 6.59 -14.62 30.24
C THR A 71 5.89 -14.88 28.91
N LEU A 72 5.94 -16.12 28.42
CA LEU A 72 5.26 -16.57 27.20
C LEU A 72 3.88 -17.12 27.58
N ASN A 73 2.84 -16.35 27.28
CA ASN A 73 1.46 -16.81 27.26
C ASN A 73 1.14 -17.42 25.90
N LEU A 74 0.40 -18.52 25.90
CA LEU A 74 -0.07 -19.25 24.73
C LEU A 74 -1.57 -19.48 24.91
N THR A 75 -2.38 -18.81 24.10
CA THR A 75 -3.85 -18.89 24.13
C THR A 75 -4.34 -19.60 22.89
N GLN A 76 -5.08 -20.68 23.04
CA GLN A 76 -5.71 -21.36 21.91
C GLN A 76 -6.77 -20.46 21.25
N GLN A 77 -6.66 -20.27 19.93
CA GLN A 77 -7.65 -19.56 19.14
C GLN A 77 -8.70 -20.55 18.59
N ILE A 78 -9.96 -20.32 18.95
CA ILE A 78 -11.09 -21.17 18.58
C ILE A 78 -11.76 -20.60 17.32
N ASP A 79 -11.77 -21.36 16.23
CA ASP A 79 -12.28 -20.88 14.92
C ASP A 79 -13.82 -20.74 14.87
N ASN A 80 -14.58 -21.33 15.81
CA ASN A 80 -16.04 -21.22 15.86
C ASN A 80 -16.58 -21.08 17.31
N PRO A 81 -17.21 -19.95 17.69
CA PRO A 81 -17.78 -19.76 19.03
C PRO A 81 -18.94 -20.69 19.39
N ALA A 82 -19.54 -21.39 18.42
CA ALA A 82 -20.60 -22.37 18.69
C ALA A 82 -20.05 -23.72 19.18
N ASP A 83 -18.77 -24.01 18.91
CA ASP A 83 -18.05 -25.22 19.37
C ASP A 83 -17.21 -24.94 20.63
N ALA A 84 -17.56 -23.89 21.40
CA ALA A 84 -16.74 -23.34 22.46
C ALA A 84 -16.67 -24.22 23.72
N GLU A 85 -15.72 -25.15 23.72
CA GLU A 85 -14.91 -25.41 24.91
C GLU A 85 -14.21 -24.12 25.35
N LYS A 86 -13.76 -24.04 26.61
CA LYS A 86 -13.01 -22.85 27.07
C LYS A 86 -11.68 -22.75 26.30
N PRO A 87 -11.25 -21.55 25.88
CA PRO A 87 -9.93 -21.39 25.27
C PRO A 87 -8.85 -21.82 26.26
N ILE A 88 -7.97 -22.73 25.82
CA ILE A 88 -6.87 -23.21 26.64
C ILE A 88 -5.80 -22.12 26.71
N GLU A 89 -5.59 -21.58 27.92
CA GLU A 89 -4.51 -20.64 28.23
C GLU A 89 -3.39 -21.38 28.96
N LYS A 90 -2.15 -21.23 28.48
CA LYS A 90 -0.94 -21.77 29.11
C LYS A 90 0.12 -20.67 29.22
N THR A 91 0.73 -20.55 30.39
CA THR A 91 1.79 -19.57 30.67
C THR A 91 3.09 -20.30 30.98
N ALA A 92 4.17 -19.90 30.31
CA ALA A 92 5.52 -20.39 30.53
C ALA A 92 6.46 -19.21 30.80
N THR A 93 7.07 -19.17 31.99
CA THR A 93 7.95 -18.07 32.41
C THR A 93 9.42 -18.47 32.29
N ARG A 94 10.26 -17.58 31.76
CA ARG A 94 11.70 -17.78 31.53
C ARG A 94 12.52 -16.57 32.00
N GLU A 95 13.61 -16.83 32.71
CA GLU A 95 14.56 -15.79 33.11
C GLU A 95 15.77 -15.75 32.17
N HIS A 96 16.15 -14.54 31.77
CA HIS A 96 17.29 -14.25 30.91
C HIS A 96 18.24 -13.29 31.62
N ILE A 97 19.53 -13.60 31.64
CA ILE A 97 20.56 -12.71 32.16
C ILE A 97 21.28 -12.07 30.97
N VAL A 98 21.22 -10.75 30.89
CA VAL A 98 21.82 -9.95 29.83
C VAL A 98 23.10 -9.31 30.38
N ALA A 99 24.25 -9.69 29.85
CA ALA A 99 25.56 -9.29 30.35
C ALA A 99 26.53 -8.86 29.23
N LYS A 100 27.42 -7.94 29.57
CA LYS A 100 28.26 -7.20 28.62
C LYS A 100 29.72 -7.61 28.67
N GLY A 101 30.28 -7.89 27.49
CA GLY A 101 31.72 -8.10 27.31
C GLY A 101 32.17 -9.57 27.27
N PRO A 102 33.41 -9.84 26.82
CA PRO A 102 33.96 -11.19 26.69
C PRO A 102 34.24 -11.86 28.05
N ASP A 103 34.48 -11.07 29.10
CA ASP A 103 34.89 -11.53 30.44
C ASP A 103 33.79 -11.35 31.50
N ALA A 104 32.51 -11.39 31.10
CA ALA A 104 31.39 -11.25 32.02
C ALA A 104 31.27 -12.46 32.97
N THR A 105 31.94 -12.38 34.12
CA THR A 105 31.90 -13.38 35.19
C THR A 105 30.56 -13.32 35.94
N ILE A 106 29.62 -14.12 35.48
CA ILE A 106 28.44 -14.48 36.29
C ILE A 106 28.88 -15.50 37.34
N ALA A 107 28.36 -15.37 38.57
CA ALA A 107 28.53 -16.34 39.65
C ALA A 107 28.18 -17.76 39.16
N PRO A 108 28.80 -18.84 39.70
CA PRO A 108 28.83 -20.17 39.07
C PRO A 108 27.44 -20.65 38.65
N GLY A 109 27.22 -20.63 37.33
CA GLY A 109 25.95 -20.86 36.65
C GLY A 109 26.15 -21.49 35.27
N PRO A 110 25.09 -21.69 34.48
CA PRO A 110 25.18 -22.41 33.21
C PRO A 110 26.11 -21.68 32.22
N ALA A 111 26.81 -22.47 31.40
CA ALA A 111 27.67 -21.94 30.35
C ALA A 111 26.86 -21.13 29.32
N PHE A 112 27.50 -20.13 28.70
CA PHE A 112 26.93 -19.40 27.57
C PHE A 112 26.49 -20.37 26.47
N SER A 113 25.22 -20.31 26.07
CA SER A 113 24.73 -20.97 24.85
C SER A 113 25.36 -20.31 23.62
N ASN A 114 25.64 -21.08 22.57
CA ASN A 114 26.09 -20.55 21.29
C ASN A 114 25.00 -19.66 20.66
N PRO A 115 25.34 -18.64 19.86
CA PRO A 115 24.38 -17.79 19.14
C PRO A 115 23.63 -18.50 17.98
N THR A 116 23.65 -19.84 17.98
CA THR A 116 22.90 -20.74 17.09
C THR A 116 22.06 -21.76 17.85
N ASP A 117 22.16 -21.80 19.19
CA ASP A 117 21.39 -22.73 20.01
C ASP A 117 19.93 -22.24 20.10
N LEU A 118 19.02 -23.04 19.54
CA LEU A 118 17.58 -22.78 19.55
C LEU A 118 17.03 -22.86 20.98
N VAL A 119 16.54 -21.74 21.52
CA VAL A 119 15.90 -21.70 22.84
C VAL A 119 14.46 -22.16 22.68
N PHE A 120 14.18 -23.43 22.96
CA PHE A 120 12.81 -23.97 22.93
C PHE A 120 12.08 -23.76 24.26
N THR A 121 10.84 -23.25 24.18
CA THR A 121 9.78 -23.64 25.13
C THR A 121 9.00 -24.77 24.47
N GLU A 122 8.86 -25.91 25.15
CA GLU A 122 8.17 -27.08 24.60
C GLU A 122 6.76 -27.17 25.22
N LEU A 123 5.72 -27.30 24.41
CA LEU A 123 4.37 -27.68 24.81
C LEU A 123 4.16 -29.14 24.40
N LYS A 124 3.85 -30.00 25.38
CA LYS A 124 3.45 -31.39 25.12
C LYS A 124 2.00 -31.58 25.52
N TRP A 125 1.19 -31.99 24.55
CA TRP A 125 -0.03 -32.70 24.87
C TRP A 125 0.32 -34.04 25.56
N VAL A 126 -0.40 -34.34 26.63
CA VAL A 126 -0.32 -35.59 27.39
C VAL A 126 -1.68 -36.27 27.24
N ASP A 127 -1.68 -37.54 26.85
CA ASP A 127 -2.90 -38.32 26.59
C ASP A 127 -3.64 -38.63 27.91
N GLY A 128 -4.49 -37.70 28.33
CA GLY A 128 -5.23 -37.76 29.58
C GLY A 128 -6.47 -38.64 29.49
N ASN A 129 -6.27 -39.97 29.54
CA ASN A 129 -7.36 -40.97 29.63
C ASN A 129 -8.30 -40.84 30.86
N ASP A 130 -8.11 -39.81 31.71
CA ASP A 130 -8.93 -39.49 32.89
C ASP A 130 -9.15 -37.96 33.12
N ALA A 131 -8.80 -37.10 32.14
CA ALA A 131 -8.97 -35.65 32.28
C ALA A 131 -10.45 -35.21 32.28
N LYS A 132 -10.83 -34.34 33.22
CA LYS A 132 -12.22 -33.82 33.34
C LYS A 132 -12.43 -32.47 32.66
N ASP A 133 -11.35 -31.82 32.23
CA ASP A 133 -11.35 -30.56 31.50
C ASP A 133 -10.27 -30.66 30.40
N PRO A 134 -10.56 -30.36 29.12
CA PRO A 134 -9.59 -30.43 28.01
C PRO A 134 -8.31 -29.58 28.21
N SER A 135 -8.34 -28.63 29.16
CA SER A 135 -7.17 -27.85 29.55
C SER A 135 -6.13 -28.65 30.35
N ASP A 136 -6.48 -29.79 30.95
CA ASP A 136 -5.54 -30.66 31.69
C ASP A 136 -4.58 -31.42 30.76
N ASP A 137 -4.99 -31.70 29.51
CA ASP A 137 -4.19 -32.49 28.55
C ASP A 137 -2.98 -31.73 27.98
N TRP A 138 -2.81 -30.43 28.25
CA TRP A 138 -1.70 -29.63 27.73
C TRP A 138 -0.69 -29.27 28.83
N THR A 139 0.55 -29.76 28.70
CA THR A 139 1.65 -29.48 29.63
C THR A 139 2.76 -28.66 28.99
N VAL A 140 3.47 -27.86 29.79
CA VAL A 140 4.74 -27.24 29.36
C VAL A 140 5.85 -28.27 29.57
N GLY A 141 6.32 -28.86 28.47
CA GLY A 141 7.50 -29.71 28.47
C GLY A 141 8.79 -28.88 28.65
N GLY A 142 9.81 -29.50 29.23
CA GLY A 142 11.14 -28.88 29.28
C GLY A 142 11.30 -27.77 30.32
N ALA A 143 11.46 -28.19 31.58
CA ALA A 143 11.96 -27.41 32.70
C ALA A 143 11.13 -26.16 33.07
N GLU A 144 10.17 -26.32 33.99
CA GLU A 144 9.52 -25.20 34.70
C GLU A 144 10.50 -24.36 35.55
N THR A 145 11.74 -24.84 35.73
CA THR A 145 12.82 -24.17 36.49
C THR A 145 14.19 -24.31 35.80
N GLY A 146 14.21 -24.21 34.47
CA GLY A 146 15.46 -24.20 33.69
C GLY A 146 16.35 -23.02 34.06
N ALA A 147 17.64 -23.28 34.31
CA ALA A 147 18.60 -22.27 34.76
C ALA A 147 18.66 -21.06 33.80
N ALA A 148 18.77 -19.86 34.36
CA ALA A 148 18.65 -18.61 33.61
C ALA A 148 19.65 -18.52 32.45
N HIS A 149 19.15 -18.26 31.24
CA HIS A 149 19.98 -18.24 30.03
C HIS A 149 20.80 -16.96 29.97
N VAL A 150 22.12 -17.11 29.81
CA VAL A 150 23.05 -15.98 29.69
C VAL A 150 23.17 -15.56 28.24
N VAL A 151 22.78 -14.32 27.95
CA VAL A 151 22.82 -13.71 26.62
C VAL A 151 24.03 -12.79 26.51
N ARG A 152 24.92 -13.06 25.55
CA ARG A 152 26.05 -12.16 25.24
C ARG A 152 25.56 -10.92 24.50
N VAL A 153 25.94 -9.77 25.03
CA VAL A 153 25.76 -8.47 24.38
C VAL A 153 27.05 -8.00 23.73
N LYS A 154 27.00 -7.69 22.44
CA LYS A 154 28.05 -7.04 21.67
C LYS A 154 27.55 -5.68 21.19
N ASP A 155 28.26 -4.61 21.53
CA ASP A 155 27.93 -3.23 21.17
C ASP A 155 26.50 -2.78 21.56
N GLY A 156 25.96 -3.31 22.67
CA GLY A 156 24.59 -3.02 23.13
C GLY A 156 23.48 -3.80 22.42
N LYS A 157 23.84 -4.71 21.51
CA LYS A 157 22.93 -5.66 20.86
C LYS A 157 23.23 -7.06 21.35
N ALA A 158 22.21 -7.82 21.72
CA ALA A 158 22.41 -9.25 21.97
C ALA A 158 22.55 -9.99 20.63
N GLU A 159 23.47 -10.96 20.56
CA GLU A 159 23.72 -11.72 19.33
C GLU A 159 22.58 -12.73 19.08
N ASN A 160 21.97 -12.67 17.89
CA ASN A 160 21.00 -13.60 17.28
C ASN A 160 20.33 -14.64 18.22
N LEU A 161 19.34 -14.21 19.02
CA LEU A 161 18.44 -15.12 19.72
C LEU A 161 17.32 -15.60 18.80
N ILE A 162 17.28 -16.91 18.56
CA ILE A 162 16.13 -17.58 17.95
C ILE A 162 15.27 -18.15 19.07
N TYR A 163 14.05 -17.64 19.22
CA TYR A 163 13.06 -18.20 20.14
C TYR A 163 12.31 -19.31 19.41
N GLY A 164 12.48 -20.55 19.85
CA GLY A 164 11.70 -21.69 19.40
C GLY A 164 10.50 -21.93 20.32
N ILE A 165 9.37 -22.28 19.74
CA ILE A 165 8.24 -22.88 20.47
C ILE A 165 8.00 -24.24 19.83
N ARG A 166 8.31 -25.33 20.54
CA ARG A 166 7.97 -26.67 20.07
C ARG A 166 6.57 -26.99 20.55
N VAL A 167 5.63 -27.24 19.65
CA VAL A 167 4.24 -27.60 19.98
C VAL A 167 4.01 -29.04 19.53
N SER A 168 3.67 -29.94 20.44
CA SER A 168 3.25 -31.29 20.10
C SER A 168 1.72 -31.33 20.04
N ASN A 169 1.14 -31.32 18.83
CA ASN A 169 -0.28 -31.54 18.60
C ASN A 169 -0.51 -32.96 18.04
N PRO A 170 -0.93 -33.93 18.85
CA PRO A 170 -1.17 -35.30 18.41
C PRO A 170 -2.56 -35.48 17.75
N THR A 171 -3.37 -34.43 17.67
CA THR A 171 -4.63 -34.45 16.92
C THR A 171 -4.41 -34.06 15.46
N ASP A 172 -5.18 -34.63 14.54
CA ASP A 172 -5.19 -34.20 13.14
C ASP A 172 -5.99 -32.90 12.89
N LYS A 173 -6.55 -32.29 13.94
CA LYS A 173 -7.22 -30.99 13.83
C LYS A 173 -6.16 -29.86 13.82
N PRO A 174 -6.30 -28.84 12.95
CA PRO A 174 -5.49 -27.64 13.06
C PRO A 174 -5.79 -26.95 14.40
N ILE A 175 -4.75 -26.58 15.13
CA ILE A 175 -4.88 -25.78 16.36
C ILE A 175 -4.09 -24.49 16.15
N LYS A 176 -4.79 -23.37 16.21
CA LYS A 176 -4.19 -22.04 16.19
C LYS A 176 -3.85 -21.62 17.61
N PHE A 177 -2.63 -21.13 17.84
CA PHE A 177 -2.24 -20.54 19.13
C PHE A 177 -1.86 -19.08 18.93
N VAL A 178 -2.35 -18.20 19.79
CA VAL A 178 -1.80 -16.87 19.96
C VAL A 178 -0.65 -16.94 20.96
N ALA A 179 0.58 -16.69 20.50
CA ALA A 179 1.75 -16.52 21.34
C ALA A 179 1.94 -15.06 21.75
N GLN A 180 2.03 -14.82 23.05
CA GLN A 180 2.24 -13.51 23.67
C GLN A 180 3.39 -13.58 24.68
N ILE A 181 4.56 -13.09 24.29
CA ILE A 181 5.68 -12.81 25.19
C ILE A 181 5.47 -11.44 25.86
N ALA A 182 5.38 -11.43 27.19
CA ALA A 182 5.44 -10.26 28.03
C ALA A 182 6.79 -10.17 28.76
N ARG A 183 7.19 -8.98 29.23
CA ARG A 183 8.35 -8.81 30.12
C ARG A 183 7.90 -8.19 31.45
N GLU A 184 8.32 -8.79 32.56
CA GLU A 184 8.07 -8.22 33.90
C GLU A 184 8.90 -6.93 34.11
N PRO A 185 8.36 -5.91 34.81
CA PRO A 185 9.11 -4.70 35.16
C PRO A 185 10.35 -5.00 36.02
N ASN A 186 11.39 -4.17 35.90
CA ASN A 186 12.60 -4.28 36.72
C ASN A 186 12.25 -4.08 38.22
N PRO A 187 12.60 -5.02 39.12
CA PRO A 187 12.36 -4.89 40.57
C PRO A 187 13.01 -3.66 41.23
N ALA A 188 13.94 -2.96 40.57
CA ALA A 188 14.65 -1.79 41.10
C ALA A 188 13.80 -0.51 41.27
N GLY A 189 12.53 -0.51 40.84
CA GLY A 189 11.54 0.49 41.22
C GLY A 189 11.37 1.70 40.28
N GLY A 190 10.21 1.78 39.63
CA GLY A 190 9.69 2.94 38.90
C GLY A 190 8.22 2.72 38.55
N GLU A 191 7.35 3.71 38.76
CA GLU A 191 5.90 3.59 38.50
C GLU A 191 5.59 3.50 36.99
N ILE A 192 5.01 2.39 36.52
CA ILE A 192 4.38 2.32 35.19
C ILE A 192 3.11 1.45 35.25
N GLY A 193 1.99 1.99 34.74
CA GLY A 193 0.73 1.25 34.55
C GLY A 193 0.73 0.35 33.30
N THR A 194 -0.06 -0.72 33.35
CA THR A 194 -0.11 -1.83 32.37
C THR A 194 -0.47 -1.45 30.93
N GLN A 195 0.38 -1.81 29.95
CA GLN A 195 0.10 -1.88 28.49
C GLN A 195 0.92 -3.02 27.79
N THR A 196 0.92 -3.04 26.43
CA THR A 196 1.05 -4.23 25.56
C THR A 196 1.93 -3.96 24.30
N PHE A 197 3.14 -4.57 24.21
CA PHE A 197 4.14 -4.64 23.10
C PHE A 197 5.15 -5.83 23.20
N PHE A 198 5.47 -6.56 22.11
CA PHE A 198 6.89 -6.76 21.78
C PHE A 198 7.23 -5.55 20.92
N THR A 199 8.24 -4.73 21.19
CA THR A 199 9.24 -4.75 22.28
C THR A 199 9.01 -3.50 23.16
N ILE A 200 9.79 -3.20 24.19
CA ILE A 200 10.76 -2.08 24.17
C ILE A 200 11.30 -1.86 25.59
N ASN A 201 12.52 -1.34 25.72
CA ASN A 201 13.04 -0.83 26.98
C ASN A 201 12.28 0.42 27.46
N ASP A 202 11.77 0.39 28.68
CA ASP A 202 11.05 1.47 29.40
C ASP A 202 9.58 1.78 28.96
N GLY A 203 8.87 0.78 28.42
CA GLY A 203 7.39 0.82 28.24
C GLY A 203 6.76 -0.58 28.24
N ALA A 204 5.60 -0.76 28.89
CA ALA A 204 5.03 -2.08 29.24
C ALA A 204 4.48 -2.93 28.05
N GLY A 205 4.77 -4.26 27.97
CA GLY A 205 4.28 -5.18 26.90
C GLY A 205 4.82 -6.63 26.78
N SER A 206 4.37 -7.63 25.94
CA SER A 206 3.13 -8.07 25.21
C SER A 206 2.73 -7.76 23.70
N THR A 207 3.08 -8.56 22.66
CA THR A 207 2.36 -8.69 21.33
C THR A 207 1.62 -10.02 21.18
N SER A 208 0.85 -10.20 20.10
CA SER A 208 0.24 -11.48 19.69
C SER A 208 0.83 -11.94 18.35
N MET A 209 1.24 -13.21 18.27
CA MET A 209 1.54 -13.92 17.02
C MET A 209 0.61 -15.13 16.91
N THR A 210 -0.28 -15.15 15.91
CA THR A 210 -1.05 -16.34 15.57
C THR A 210 -0.12 -17.37 14.93
N ILE A 211 0.17 -18.41 15.68
CA ILE A 211 0.78 -19.66 15.25
C ILE A 211 -0.31 -20.46 14.55
N GLU A 212 -0.34 -20.40 13.23
CA GLU A 212 -1.07 -21.37 12.43
C GLU A 212 -0.21 -22.65 12.30
N PRO A 213 -0.79 -23.86 12.29
CA PRO A 213 -0.10 -25.15 12.52
C PRO A 213 0.81 -25.64 11.37
N ASP A 214 1.37 -24.70 10.63
CA ASP A 214 1.77 -24.85 9.23
C ASP A 214 3.26 -24.63 9.00
N SER A 215 4.01 -24.21 10.02
CA SER A 215 5.46 -24.10 9.97
C SER A 215 6.13 -25.48 10.03
N SER A 216 6.27 -26.11 8.86
CA SER A 216 7.10 -27.29 8.58
C SER A 216 6.62 -28.69 9.01
N ARG A 217 5.30 -28.95 9.06
CA ARG A 217 4.78 -30.33 9.20
C ARG A 217 5.27 -31.21 8.05
N LYS A 218 6.17 -32.16 8.35
CA LYS A 218 6.45 -33.31 7.45
C LYS A 218 5.38 -34.38 7.69
N ALA A 219 4.96 -35.06 6.62
CA ALA A 219 3.99 -36.14 6.75
C ALA A 219 4.54 -37.27 7.64
N GLY A 220 3.86 -37.56 8.75
CA GLY A 220 4.20 -38.62 9.71
C GLY A 220 4.92 -38.19 11.00
N ASP A 221 5.18 -36.89 11.21
CA ASP A 221 5.79 -36.39 12.45
C ASP A 221 4.71 -35.92 13.46
N PRO A 222 4.68 -36.42 14.72
CA PRO A 222 3.74 -35.98 15.75
C PRO A 222 4.16 -34.67 16.46
N THR A 223 5.36 -34.15 16.17
CA THR A 223 5.92 -32.95 16.80
C THR A 223 6.12 -31.80 15.80
N TYR A 224 5.85 -30.57 16.24
CA TYR A 224 5.96 -29.36 15.41
C TYR A 224 6.96 -28.37 16.03
N ASP A 225 7.93 -27.91 15.24
CA ASP A 225 8.91 -26.90 15.63
C ASP A 225 8.52 -25.54 15.04
N LEU A 226 7.80 -24.70 15.80
CA LEU A 226 7.70 -23.29 15.45
C LEU A 226 9.01 -22.59 15.77
N LYS A 227 9.60 -21.93 14.78
CA LYS A 227 10.78 -21.08 14.94
C LYS A 227 10.37 -19.61 14.78
N ILE A 228 10.39 -18.86 15.88
CA ILE A 228 10.23 -17.40 15.87
C ILE A 228 11.62 -16.79 15.64
N GLU A 229 11.97 -16.62 14.36
CA GLU A 229 13.21 -15.95 13.96
C GLU A 229 13.08 -14.42 14.07
N ALA A 230 13.39 -13.89 15.24
CA ALA A 230 13.56 -12.45 15.45
C ALA A 230 14.86 -11.97 14.76
N ARG A 231 14.76 -11.54 13.49
CA ARG A 231 15.91 -10.97 12.77
C ARG A 231 16.42 -9.70 13.47
N THR A 232 17.72 -9.69 13.78
CA THR A 232 18.45 -8.65 14.53
C THR A 232 18.78 -7.39 13.72
N GLY A 233 18.33 -7.34 12.46
CA GLY A 233 18.67 -6.30 11.49
C GLY A 233 17.89 -5.00 11.68
N ASP A 234 16.55 -5.06 11.69
CA ASP A 234 15.64 -3.99 12.11
C ASP A 234 14.17 -4.47 12.17
N SER A 235 13.36 -3.75 12.94
CA SER A 235 11.96 -4.06 13.25
C SER A 235 10.96 -3.60 12.19
N GLY A 236 9.83 -4.33 12.09
CA GLY A 236 8.56 -3.71 11.67
C GLY A 236 7.92 -2.88 12.79
N ARG A 237 6.60 -2.69 12.76
CA ARG A 237 5.84 -1.97 13.81
C ARG A 237 4.80 -2.82 14.54
N ASN A 238 4.62 -4.09 14.17
CA ASN A 238 3.69 -5.02 14.79
C ASN A 238 2.25 -4.45 14.92
N TRP A 239 1.77 -3.77 13.89
CA TRP A 239 0.37 -3.31 13.79
C TRP A 239 -0.53 -4.44 13.29
N THR A 240 -1.83 -4.35 13.61
CA THR A 240 -2.83 -5.23 12.99
C THR A 240 -2.91 -5.02 11.48
N GLY A 241 -3.39 -6.04 10.74
CA GLY A 241 -3.64 -5.90 9.30
C GLY A 241 -4.62 -4.77 9.00
N ALA A 242 -5.58 -4.55 9.91
CA ALA A 242 -6.55 -3.46 9.86
C ALA A 242 -5.92 -2.07 10.01
N GLU A 243 -5.10 -1.81 11.02
CA GLU A 243 -4.44 -0.51 11.22
C GLU A 243 -3.48 -0.16 10.08
N ALA A 244 -2.68 -1.14 9.64
CA ALA A 244 -1.76 -0.96 8.52
C ALA A 244 -2.51 -0.64 7.23
N SER A 245 -3.61 -1.35 6.95
CA SER A 245 -4.47 -1.11 5.77
C SER A 245 -5.18 0.24 5.83
N ASN A 246 -5.64 0.67 7.00
CA ASN A 246 -6.26 1.99 7.19
C ASN A 246 -5.26 3.13 6.90
N LEU A 247 -4.04 3.06 7.45
CA LEU A 247 -3.00 4.07 7.17
C LEU A 247 -2.60 4.08 5.69
N TYR A 248 -2.48 2.90 5.07
CA TYR A 248 -2.23 2.77 3.63
C TYR A 248 -3.36 3.38 2.77
N GLY A 249 -4.62 3.18 3.15
CA GLY A 249 -5.78 3.78 2.46
C GLY A 249 -5.79 5.31 2.53
N TRP A 250 -5.45 5.87 3.70
CA TRP A 250 -5.28 7.32 3.85
C TRP A 250 -4.12 7.88 3.02
N TYR A 251 -2.97 7.22 3.05
CA TYR A 251 -1.79 7.59 2.26
C TYR A 251 -2.09 7.59 0.76
N THR A 252 -2.61 6.48 0.23
CA THR A 252 -2.97 6.35 -1.19
C THR A 252 -4.05 7.35 -1.59
N GLY A 253 -5.11 7.49 -0.80
CA GLY A 253 -6.18 8.45 -1.05
C GLY A 253 -5.64 9.87 -1.23
N PHE A 254 -4.89 10.39 -0.25
CA PHE A 254 -4.39 11.77 -0.33
C PHE A 254 -3.36 12.00 -1.46
N VAL A 255 -2.60 10.97 -1.87
CA VAL A 255 -1.72 11.02 -3.05
C VAL A 255 -2.51 11.30 -4.34
N TYR A 256 -3.80 10.97 -4.42
CA TYR A 256 -4.67 11.36 -5.54
C TYR A 256 -5.43 12.67 -5.32
N LEU A 257 -5.64 13.10 -4.07
CA LEU A 257 -6.34 14.35 -3.75
C LEU A 257 -5.47 15.62 -3.87
N LEU A 258 -4.28 15.63 -3.24
CA LEU A 258 -3.40 16.81 -3.23
C LEU A 258 -2.88 17.27 -4.62
N PRO A 259 -2.74 16.41 -5.65
CA PRO A 259 -2.44 16.84 -7.01
C PRO A 259 -3.39 17.90 -7.58
N ILE A 260 -4.65 17.94 -7.14
CA ILE A 260 -5.61 18.97 -7.55
C ILE A 260 -5.13 20.35 -7.07
N LEU A 261 -4.69 20.45 -5.81
CA LEU A 261 -4.20 21.68 -5.21
C LEU A 261 -2.82 22.09 -5.78
N GLY A 262 -1.91 21.13 -5.93
CA GLY A 262 -0.58 21.39 -6.51
C GLY A 262 -0.63 21.84 -7.98
N GLY A 263 -1.58 21.33 -8.76
CA GLY A 263 -1.87 21.81 -10.11
C GLY A 263 -2.34 23.26 -10.12
N LEU A 264 -3.31 23.61 -9.27
CA LEU A 264 -3.78 24.99 -9.13
C LEU A 264 -2.68 25.97 -8.71
N ILE A 265 -1.76 25.54 -7.83
CA ILE A 265 -0.58 26.31 -7.41
C ILE A 265 0.41 26.48 -8.58
N ALA A 266 0.68 25.41 -9.32
CA ALA A 266 1.57 25.45 -10.49
C ALA A 266 1.04 26.43 -11.56
N ASP A 267 -0.24 26.31 -11.93
CA ASP A 267 -0.84 27.08 -13.03
C ASP A 267 -1.01 28.57 -12.68
N LYS A 268 -1.43 28.90 -11.46
CA LYS A 268 -1.79 30.28 -11.07
C LYS A 268 -0.65 31.08 -10.42
N LEU A 269 0.36 30.39 -9.88
CA LEU A 269 1.40 31.01 -9.05
C LEU A 269 2.81 30.76 -9.59
N ILE A 270 3.33 29.53 -9.48
CA ILE A 270 4.79 29.30 -9.49
C ILE A 270 5.35 28.63 -10.76
N GLY A 271 4.48 28.17 -11.65
CA GLY A 271 4.86 27.39 -12.83
C GLY A 271 5.13 25.92 -12.49
N THR A 272 4.86 25.03 -13.44
CA THR A 272 5.02 23.59 -13.26
C THR A 272 6.48 23.18 -13.03
N HIS A 273 7.46 23.92 -13.56
CA HIS A 273 8.88 23.68 -13.28
C HIS A 273 9.17 23.77 -11.77
N ARG A 274 8.81 24.89 -11.13
CA ARG A 274 9.14 25.15 -9.72
C ARG A 274 8.29 24.31 -8.78
N SER A 275 7.01 24.12 -9.12
CA SER A 275 6.15 23.19 -8.39
C SER A 275 6.73 21.77 -8.40
N MET A 276 7.15 21.24 -9.56
CA MET A 276 7.78 19.93 -9.64
C MET A 276 9.08 19.83 -8.82
N VAL A 277 9.92 20.88 -8.81
CA VAL A 277 11.15 20.91 -8.01
C VAL A 277 10.85 20.89 -6.50
N VAL A 278 9.92 21.73 -6.01
CA VAL A 278 9.49 21.71 -4.60
C VAL A 278 8.91 20.34 -4.23
N GLY A 279 8.07 19.77 -5.09
CA GLY A 279 7.52 18.44 -4.90
C GLY A 279 8.59 17.35 -4.80
N SER A 280 9.58 17.39 -5.69
CA SER A 280 10.73 16.46 -5.70
C SER A 280 11.54 16.51 -4.39
N LEU A 281 11.76 17.71 -3.86
CA LEU A 281 12.49 17.92 -2.60
C LEU A 281 11.70 17.40 -1.39
N LEU A 282 10.38 17.63 -1.35
CA LEU A 282 9.50 17.11 -0.30
C LEU A 282 9.41 15.57 -0.35
N ILE A 283 9.25 14.96 -1.53
CA ILE A 283 9.27 13.49 -1.71
C ILE A 283 10.62 12.91 -1.25
N THR A 284 11.73 13.55 -1.63
CA THR A 284 13.08 13.14 -1.21
C THR A 284 13.23 13.18 0.30
N LEU A 285 12.90 14.32 0.92
CA LEU A 285 12.98 14.50 2.37
C LEU A 285 12.11 13.47 3.11
N GLY A 286 10.90 13.22 2.61
CA GLY A 286 10.00 12.22 3.17
C GLY A 286 10.61 10.81 3.18
N HIS A 287 11.18 10.35 2.07
CA HIS A 287 11.83 9.03 2.02
C HIS A 287 13.11 8.94 2.88
N ILE A 288 13.89 10.03 3.00
CA ILE A 288 15.01 10.11 3.96
C ILE A 288 14.48 9.97 5.39
N VAL A 289 13.42 10.70 5.74
CA VAL A 289 12.77 10.63 7.06
C VAL A 289 12.23 9.22 7.36
N LEU A 290 11.59 8.55 6.40
CA LEU A 290 11.15 7.16 6.55
C LEU A 290 12.34 6.24 6.85
N GLY A 291 13.44 6.35 6.10
CA GLY A 291 14.67 5.60 6.36
C GLY A 291 15.23 5.85 7.76
N LEU A 292 15.40 7.12 8.15
CA LEU A 292 15.93 7.50 9.47
C LEU A 292 15.03 7.06 10.63
N SER A 293 13.71 7.06 10.45
CA SER A 293 12.75 6.60 11.46
C SER A 293 12.83 5.09 11.76
N GLY A 294 13.50 4.33 10.89
CA GLY A 294 13.79 2.91 11.08
C GLY A 294 15.14 2.62 11.74
N ILE A 295 15.87 3.63 12.25
CA ILE A 295 17.22 3.43 12.83
C ILE A 295 17.20 3.46 14.36
N GLY A 296 17.69 2.40 14.99
CA GLY A 296 17.88 2.32 16.45
C GLY A 296 16.56 2.49 17.21
N GLY A 297 16.58 3.16 18.37
CA GLY A 297 15.40 3.32 19.23
C GLY A 297 14.15 3.92 18.54
N TRP A 298 14.34 4.72 17.48
CA TRP A 298 13.26 5.31 16.68
C TRP A 298 12.46 4.28 15.88
N ALA A 299 13.07 3.14 15.52
CA ALA A 299 12.40 2.04 14.83
C ALA A 299 11.28 1.42 15.68
N PHE A 300 11.32 1.64 17.00
CA PHE A 300 10.45 0.99 17.97
C PHE A 300 9.49 1.97 18.66
N ASN A 301 9.97 3.13 19.11
CA ASN A 301 9.18 4.02 19.96
C ASN A 301 8.07 4.83 19.23
N ALA A 302 7.09 5.31 20.00
CA ALA A 302 5.97 6.10 19.47
C ALA A 302 6.38 7.44 18.81
N PRO A 303 7.35 8.22 19.34
CA PRO A 303 7.90 9.39 18.63
C PRO A 303 8.47 9.04 17.25
N GLY A 304 9.12 7.89 17.12
CA GLY A 304 9.63 7.38 15.86
C GLY A 304 8.53 7.02 14.86
N MET A 305 7.37 6.52 15.32
CA MET A 305 6.20 6.39 14.43
C MET A 305 5.64 7.75 14.01
N SER A 306 5.66 8.76 14.87
CA SER A 306 5.30 10.12 14.47
C SER A 306 6.25 10.68 13.41
N ILE A 307 7.55 10.38 13.49
CA ILE A 307 8.54 10.72 12.46
C ILE A 307 8.29 9.92 11.17
N PHE A 308 7.91 8.65 11.25
CA PHE A 308 7.51 7.87 10.07
C PHE A 308 6.28 8.50 9.39
N VAL A 309 5.25 8.88 10.15
CA VAL A 309 4.05 9.57 9.62
C VAL A 309 4.37 10.97 9.08
N PHE A 310 5.33 11.70 9.67
CA PHE A 310 5.90 12.93 9.10
C PHE A 310 6.51 12.68 7.71
N GLY A 311 7.27 11.59 7.56
CA GLY A 311 7.83 11.15 6.28
C GLY A 311 6.76 10.83 5.23
N LEU A 312 5.68 10.13 5.63
CA LEU A 312 4.53 9.88 4.76
C LEU A 312 3.88 11.21 4.31
N ALA A 313 3.59 12.12 5.24
CA ALA A 313 2.95 13.39 4.94
C ALA A 313 3.78 14.25 3.97
N LEU A 314 5.11 14.28 4.13
CA LEU A 314 6.03 14.94 3.20
C LEU A 314 5.93 14.37 1.77
N ILE A 315 5.84 13.04 1.64
CA ILE A 315 5.66 12.38 0.33
C ILE A 315 4.31 12.78 -0.27
N ILE A 316 3.22 12.72 0.49
CA ILE A 316 1.88 13.08 0.00
C ILE A 316 1.84 14.53 -0.51
N VAL A 317 2.34 15.50 0.28
CA VAL A 317 2.39 16.92 -0.11
C VAL A 317 3.30 17.13 -1.32
N GLY A 318 4.46 16.46 -1.34
CA GLY A 318 5.41 16.52 -2.44
C GLY A 318 4.86 15.95 -3.75
N THR A 319 4.19 14.80 -3.70
CA THR A 319 3.50 14.20 -4.87
C THR A 319 2.38 15.10 -5.37
N GLY A 320 1.67 15.80 -4.48
CA GLY A 320 0.69 16.81 -4.83
C GLY A 320 1.27 17.91 -5.73
N HIS A 321 2.47 18.41 -5.42
CA HIS A 321 3.18 19.37 -6.25
C HIS A 321 3.78 18.75 -7.54
N PHE A 322 4.31 17.52 -7.45
CA PHE A 322 5.04 16.87 -8.54
C PHE A 322 4.14 16.36 -9.68
N LYS A 323 3.20 15.48 -9.37
CA LYS A 323 2.40 14.68 -10.30
C LYS A 323 1.63 15.48 -11.37
N PRO A 324 0.92 16.58 -11.05
CA PRO A 324 0.24 17.38 -12.07
C PRO A 324 1.25 18.13 -12.95
N SER A 325 2.34 18.61 -12.36
CA SER A 325 3.30 19.50 -12.98
C SER A 325 4.09 18.85 -14.12
N VAL A 326 4.60 17.65 -13.89
CA VAL A 326 5.40 16.89 -14.87
C VAL A 326 4.55 16.48 -16.09
N SER A 327 3.31 16.04 -15.86
CA SER A 327 2.35 15.66 -16.91
C SER A 327 1.99 16.85 -17.82
N VAL A 328 1.80 18.04 -17.24
CA VAL A 328 1.58 19.28 -18.01
C VAL A 328 2.82 19.67 -18.82
N MET A 329 4.03 19.53 -18.26
CA MET A 329 5.27 19.80 -19.02
C MET A 329 5.45 18.89 -20.24
N VAL A 330 4.98 17.63 -20.20
CA VAL A 330 4.96 16.77 -21.40
C VAL A 330 4.04 17.34 -22.47
N GLY A 331 2.86 17.82 -22.08
CA GLY A 331 1.93 18.50 -22.99
C GLY A 331 2.50 19.78 -23.61
N GLN A 332 3.27 20.56 -22.85
CA GLN A 332 3.91 21.80 -23.31
C GLN A 332 5.03 21.61 -24.35
N LEU A 333 5.54 20.39 -24.53
CA LEU A 333 6.54 20.08 -25.58
C LEU A 333 5.96 20.13 -27.01
N TYR A 334 4.63 20.08 -27.15
CA TYR A 334 3.96 19.90 -28.43
C TYR A 334 3.00 21.06 -28.71
N LYS A 335 2.96 21.52 -29.96
CA LYS A 335 1.99 22.54 -30.38
C LYS A 335 0.57 21.96 -30.40
N PRO A 336 -0.49 22.78 -30.32
CA PRO A 336 -1.85 22.34 -30.65
C PRO A 336 -1.88 21.68 -32.04
N GLY A 337 -2.58 20.55 -32.15
CA GLY A 337 -2.67 19.76 -33.40
C GLY A 337 -1.52 18.79 -33.69
N ASP A 338 -0.43 18.81 -32.91
CA ASP A 338 0.74 17.95 -33.15
C ASP A 338 0.45 16.46 -32.90
N PRO A 339 0.52 15.57 -33.92
CA PRO A 339 0.12 14.17 -33.80
C PRO A 339 1.04 13.36 -32.88
N ARG A 340 2.28 13.82 -32.64
CA ARG A 340 3.23 13.14 -31.74
C ARG A 340 2.85 13.26 -30.26
N ARG A 341 1.92 14.15 -29.92
CA ARG A 341 1.52 14.37 -28.53
C ARG A 341 0.94 13.11 -27.89
N GLU A 342 0.18 12.30 -28.63
CA GLU A 342 -0.44 11.08 -28.11
C GLU A 342 0.61 9.98 -27.85
N SER A 343 1.50 9.72 -28.81
CA SER A 343 2.61 8.77 -28.62
C SER A 343 3.59 9.22 -27.53
N ALA A 344 3.75 10.53 -27.32
CA ALA A 344 4.56 11.07 -26.22
C ALA A 344 3.97 10.74 -24.84
N PHE A 345 2.65 10.79 -24.67
CA PHE A 345 2.01 10.34 -23.43
C PHE A 345 2.11 8.82 -23.24
N ALA A 346 2.11 8.02 -24.32
CA ALA A 346 2.38 6.58 -24.23
C ALA A 346 3.82 6.29 -23.80
N VAL A 347 4.82 6.99 -24.33
CA VAL A 347 6.22 6.89 -23.88
C VAL A 347 6.35 7.31 -22.41
N PHE A 348 5.70 8.40 -22.02
CA PHE A 348 5.69 8.86 -20.63
C PHE A 348 5.08 7.81 -19.68
N TYR A 349 3.94 7.22 -20.04
CA TYR A 349 3.31 6.13 -19.30
C TYR A 349 4.18 4.87 -19.22
N MET A 350 5.00 4.58 -20.23
CA MET A 350 5.99 3.51 -20.15
C MET A 350 7.03 3.78 -19.03
N GLY A 351 7.44 5.04 -18.83
CA GLY A 351 8.34 5.44 -17.75
C GLY A 351 7.76 5.17 -16.36
N ILE A 352 6.45 5.36 -16.20
CA ILE A 352 5.72 5.03 -14.96
C ILE A 352 5.87 3.55 -14.61
N ASN A 353 5.65 2.68 -15.60
CA ASN A 353 5.70 1.23 -15.42
C ASN A 353 7.12 0.72 -15.20
N VAL A 354 8.13 1.27 -15.89
CA VAL A 354 9.54 0.92 -15.64
C VAL A 354 9.96 1.31 -14.23
N GLY A 355 9.54 2.47 -13.72
CA GLY A 355 9.79 2.89 -12.34
C GLY A 355 9.12 1.96 -11.32
N ALA A 356 7.84 1.62 -11.54
CA ALA A 356 7.09 0.69 -10.70
C ALA A 356 7.69 -0.72 -10.65
N PHE A 357 8.09 -1.25 -11.81
CA PHE A 357 8.72 -2.56 -11.94
C PHE A 357 10.09 -2.62 -11.23
N THR A 358 10.95 -1.63 -11.48
CA THR A 358 12.32 -1.60 -10.93
C THR A 358 12.36 -1.30 -9.43
N CYS A 359 11.42 -0.53 -8.91
CA CYS A 359 11.36 -0.21 -7.48
C CYS A 359 11.31 -1.46 -6.61
N ASN A 360 10.30 -2.31 -6.79
CA ASN A 360 10.04 -3.39 -5.87
C ASN A 360 11.16 -4.47 -5.94
N LEU A 361 11.87 -4.56 -7.07
CA LEU A 361 13.09 -5.36 -7.19
C LEU A 361 14.29 -4.75 -6.44
N VAL A 362 14.42 -3.42 -6.33
CA VAL A 362 15.53 -2.75 -5.63
C VAL A 362 15.16 -2.50 -4.16
N CYS A 363 14.22 -1.60 -3.89
CA CYS A 363 13.78 -1.21 -2.55
C CYS A 363 13.23 -2.42 -1.77
N GLY A 364 12.47 -3.30 -2.44
CA GLY A 364 11.94 -4.53 -1.84
C GLY A 364 13.02 -5.54 -1.46
N THR A 365 14.04 -5.72 -2.31
CA THR A 365 15.19 -6.59 -1.98
C THR A 365 16.03 -6.00 -0.85
N LEU A 366 16.24 -4.67 -0.84
CA LEU A 366 16.98 -4.00 0.22
C LEU A 366 16.26 -4.11 1.57
N ALA A 367 14.94 -3.94 1.60
CA ALA A 367 14.13 -4.15 2.79
C ALA A 367 14.27 -5.58 3.35
N VAL A 368 14.09 -6.59 2.49
CA VAL A 368 14.09 -8.01 2.91
C VAL A 368 15.48 -8.53 3.29
N LYS A 369 16.55 -8.05 2.64
CA LYS A 369 17.93 -8.51 2.89
C LYS A 369 18.69 -7.72 3.95
N TYR A 370 18.46 -6.41 4.05
CA TYR A 370 19.27 -5.52 4.91
C TYR A 370 18.45 -4.75 5.94
N GLY A 371 17.11 -4.73 5.84
CA GLY A 371 16.21 -4.05 6.77
C GLY A 371 15.41 -2.92 6.13
N TRP A 372 14.22 -2.66 6.67
CA TRP A 372 13.21 -1.75 6.13
C TRP A 372 13.74 -0.35 5.82
N HIS A 373 14.64 0.19 6.66
CA HIS A 373 15.24 1.51 6.47
C HIS A 373 15.98 1.64 5.14
N TRP A 374 16.70 0.60 4.68
CA TRP A 374 17.37 0.60 3.37
C TRP A 374 16.37 0.61 2.22
N GLY A 375 15.24 -0.09 2.36
CA GLY A 375 14.16 -0.09 1.37
C GLY A 375 13.54 1.31 1.20
N PHE A 376 13.23 1.99 2.31
CA PHE A 376 12.70 3.35 2.28
C PHE A 376 13.75 4.39 1.83
N ALA A 377 15.01 4.26 2.26
CA ALA A 377 16.07 5.19 1.88
C ALA A 377 16.48 5.08 0.39
N ALA A 378 16.41 3.88 -0.21
CA ALA A 378 16.73 3.68 -1.63
C ALA A 378 15.80 4.48 -2.56
N ALA A 379 14.53 4.64 -2.19
CA ALA A 379 13.58 5.50 -2.91
C ALA A 379 14.03 6.98 -2.93
N ALA A 380 14.65 7.49 -1.85
CA ALA A 380 15.20 8.85 -1.83
C ALA A 380 16.34 9.04 -2.85
N VAL A 381 17.22 8.03 -2.99
CA VAL A 381 18.32 8.04 -3.98
C VAL A 381 17.76 8.13 -5.40
N GLY A 382 16.69 7.38 -5.69
CA GLY A 382 15.99 7.44 -6.96
C GLY A 382 15.44 8.85 -7.25
N MET A 383 14.68 9.43 -6.32
CA MET A 383 14.13 10.78 -6.48
C MET A 383 15.21 11.84 -6.69
N LEU A 384 16.32 11.77 -5.94
CA LEU A 384 17.48 12.65 -6.11
C LEU A 384 18.13 12.51 -7.49
N ALA A 385 18.32 11.29 -7.98
CA ALA A 385 18.85 11.05 -9.32
C ALA A 385 17.94 11.65 -10.41
N GLY A 386 16.62 11.45 -10.30
CA GLY A 386 15.63 12.06 -11.19
C GLY A 386 15.68 13.59 -11.18
N LEU A 387 15.71 14.20 -10.00
CA LEU A 387 15.78 15.66 -9.83
C LEU A 387 17.09 16.23 -10.39
N ALA A 388 18.23 15.59 -10.13
CA ALA A 388 19.53 16.01 -10.64
C ALA A 388 19.60 15.94 -12.18
N ILE A 389 19.14 14.83 -12.77
CA ILE A 389 19.04 14.66 -14.23
C ILE A 389 18.16 15.76 -14.84
N TYR A 390 17.02 16.07 -14.21
CA TYR A 390 16.10 17.10 -14.66
C TYR A 390 16.71 18.50 -14.57
N LEU A 391 17.28 18.88 -13.42
CA LEU A 391 17.86 20.21 -13.21
C LEU A 391 19.05 20.48 -14.14
N HIS A 392 19.93 19.49 -14.36
CA HIS A 392 21.01 19.60 -15.35
C HIS A 392 20.46 19.77 -16.79
N SER A 393 19.34 19.12 -17.10
CA SER A 393 18.76 19.11 -18.46
C SER A 393 17.85 20.31 -18.76
N LYS A 394 17.23 20.91 -17.74
CA LYS A 394 16.22 21.98 -17.90
C LYS A 394 16.72 23.17 -18.74
N PRO A 395 17.93 23.73 -18.50
CA PRO A 395 18.45 24.85 -19.29
C PRO A 395 18.76 24.53 -20.76
N LYS A 396 18.88 23.24 -21.14
CA LYS A 396 19.28 22.81 -22.49
C LYS A 396 18.14 22.24 -23.33
N HIS A 397 17.17 21.57 -22.69
CA HIS A 397 16.15 20.78 -23.38
C HIS A 397 14.70 21.16 -23.04
N LEU A 398 14.49 22.06 -22.09
CA LEU A 398 13.18 22.48 -21.57
C LEU A 398 13.12 24.01 -21.34
N VAL A 399 13.80 24.77 -22.20
CA VAL A 399 13.79 26.24 -22.18
C VAL A 399 12.36 26.75 -22.41
N GLY A 400 11.89 27.69 -21.57
CA GLY A 400 10.51 28.21 -21.61
C GLY A 400 9.44 27.25 -21.09
N ILE A 401 9.71 25.95 -20.99
CA ILE A 401 8.75 24.95 -20.49
C ILE A 401 8.59 25.09 -18.96
N GLY A 402 7.34 25.14 -18.51
CA GLY A 402 6.96 25.16 -17.10
C GLY A 402 7.23 26.46 -16.32
N GLU A 403 7.48 27.58 -16.99
CA GLU A 403 7.59 28.88 -16.34
C GLU A 403 6.21 29.44 -15.89
N PRO A 404 6.13 30.26 -14.83
CA PRO A 404 4.90 30.89 -14.38
C PRO A 404 4.40 31.97 -15.34
N LEU A 405 3.08 32.19 -15.35
CA LEU A 405 2.43 33.28 -16.09
C LEU A 405 2.90 34.68 -15.63
N ASN A 406 3.26 34.83 -14.35
CA ASN A 406 3.88 36.04 -13.81
C ASN A 406 5.26 35.71 -13.23
N PRO A 407 6.37 36.21 -13.84
CA PRO A 407 7.73 35.99 -13.36
C PRO A 407 8.01 36.46 -11.92
N GLU A 408 7.30 37.45 -11.38
CA GLU A 408 7.50 37.88 -9.99
C GLU A 408 7.09 36.79 -8.99
N LYS A 409 6.03 36.04 -9.31
CA LYS A 409 5.58 34.89 -8.52
C LYS A 409 6.53 33.69 -8.59
N ALA A 410 7.55 33.71 -9.45
CA ALA A 410 8.62 32.72 -9.40
C ALA A 410 9.34 32.68 -8.04
N LYS A 411 9.45 33.83 -7.36
CA LYS A 411 10.19 33.97 -6.10
C LYS A 411 9.48 33.30 -4.91
N ILE A 412 8.15 33.26 -4.89
CA ILE A 412 7.37 32.65 -3.81
C ILE A 412 7.39 31.11 -3.83
N ALA A 413 7.93 30.48 -4.88
CA ALA A 413 8.02 29.02 -4.97
C ALA A 413 8.72 28.37 -3.75
N TRP A 414 9.79 29.00 -3.27
CA TRP A 414 10.56 28.48 -2.14
C TRP A 414 9.83 28.57 -0.80
N VAL A 415 8.71 29.29 -0.71
CA VAL A 415 7.83 29.31 0.49
C VAL A 415 7.04 28.01 0.63
N PHE A 416 6.72 27.33 -0.48
CA PHE A 416 5.97 26.07 -0.44
C PHE A 416 6.76 24.91 0.18
N LEU A 417 8.10 24.98 0.21
CA LEU A 417 8.94 23.98 0.86
C LEU A 417 8.81 23.99 2.40
N PRO A 418 9.08 25.09 3.14
CA PRO A 418 8.85 25.13 4.58
C PRO A 418 7.37 25.05 4.95
N VAL A 419 6.43 25.52 4.11
CA VAL A 419 4.99 25.30 4.33
C VAL A 419 4.64 23.80 4.24
N GLY A 420 5.15 23.08 3.24
CA GLY A 420 4.94 21.63 3.11
C GLY A 420 5.53 20.85 4.29
N ILE A 421 6.71 21.26 4.78
CA ILE A 421 7.33 20.72 6.00
C ILE A 421 6.45 21.01 7.22
N GLY A 422 6.00 22.25 7.42
CA GLY A 422 5.15 22.64 8.54
C GLY A 422 3.80 21.90 8.57
N LEU A 423 3.13 21.78 7.42
CA LEU A 423 1.91 21.00 7.27
C LEU A 423 2.12 19.52 7.61
N SER A 424 3.24 18.94 7.14
CA SER A 424 3.58 17.55 7.44
C SER A 424 3.87 17.34 8.93
N ALA A 425 4.54 18.30 9.59
CA ALA A 425 4.80 18.27 11.02
C ALA A 425 3.51 18.39 11.85
N ILE A 426 2.55 19.20 11.40
CA ILE A 426 1.19 19.25 11.98
C ILE A 426 0.53 17.88 11.86
N VAL A 427 0.53 17.24 10.68
CA VAL A 427 -0.05 15.89 10.51
C VAL A 427 0.59 14.87 11.46
N ALA A 428 1.91 14.90 11.63
CA ALA A 428 2.63 14.03 12.56
C ALA A 428 2.28 14.31 14.04
N LEU A 429 2.09 15.58 14.43
CA LEU A 429 1.62 15.94 15.76
C LEU A 429 0.17 15.47 16.00
N LEU A 430 -0.71 15.67 15.03
CA LEU A 430 -2.11 15.21 15.08
C LEU A 430 -2.23 13.69 15.14
N PHE A 431 -1.29 12.97 14.53
CA PHE A 431 -1.12 11.53 14.68
C PHE A 431 -0.68 11.19 16.12
N HIS A 432 0.38 11.82 16.62
CA HIS A 432 0.95 11.57 17.94
C HIS A 432 -0.06 11.73 19.09
N ILE A 433 -0.91 12.77 19.03
CA ILE A 433 -1.97 13.01 20.03
C ILE A 433 -3.26 12.20 19.80
N GLY A 434 -3.25 11.26 18.84
CA GLY A 434 -4.40 10.40 18.51
C GLY A 434 -5.58 11.11 17.82
N MET A 435 -5.41 12.37 17.37
CA MET A 435 -6.51 13.13 16.75
C MET A 435 -6.87 12.60 15.36
N LEU A 436 -5.89 12.09 14.59
CA LEU A 436 -6.18 11.44 13.30
C LEU A 436 -7.01 10.16 13.48
N ALA A 437 -6.76 9.37 14.52
CA ALA A 437 -7.56 8.17 14.81
C ALA A 437 -9.01 8.53 15.21
N LYS A 438 -9.20 9.60 15.99
CA LYS A 438 -10.54 10.13 16.31
C LYS A 438 -11.27 10.63 15.05
N PHE A 439 -10.57 11.35 14.17
CA PHE A 439 -11.11 11.81 12.90
C PHE A 439 -11.52 10.64 11.98
N ASP A 440 -10.66 9.62 11.89
CA ASP A 440 -10.94 8.38 11.15
C ASP A 440 -12.16 7.62 11.69
N THR A 441 -12.31 7.56 13.02
CA THR A 441 -13.49 6.96 13.68
C THR A 441 -14.77 7.73 13.34
N VAL A 442 -14.73 9.06 13.35
CA VAL A 442 -15.88 9.91 12.96
C VAL A 442 -16.25 9.70 11.49
N LEU A 443 -15.26 9.64 10.58
CA LEU A 443 -15.50 9.43 9.16
C LEU A 443 -15.95 8.00 8.81
N SER A 444 -15.51 7.00 9.59
CA SER A 444 -15.90 5.61 9.41
C SER A 444 -17.28 5.28 9.99
N ASN A 445 -17.89 6.20 10.75
CA ASN A 445 -19.22 6.02 11.31
C ASN A 445 -20.27 5.91 10.18
N PRO A 446 -21.15 4.90 10.17
CA PRO A 446 -22.16 4.70 9.11
C PRO A 446 -23.07 5.91 8.87
N ILE A 447 -23.40 6.68 9.90
CA ILE A 447 -24.21 7.91 9.76
C ILE A 447 -23.40 8.99 9.04
N THR A 448 -22.15 9.21 9.40
CA THR A 448 -21.25 10.15 8.71
C THR A 448 -21.05 9.75 7.24
N VAL A 449 -20.78 8.47 6.96
CA VAL A 449 -20.66 7.94 5.59
C VAL A 449 -21.95 8.16 4.81
N GLY A 450 -23.11 7.90 5.42
CA GLY A 450 -24.42 8.12 4.83
C GLY A 450 -24.68 9.58 4.48
N LEU A 451 -24.39 10.51 5.41
CA LEU A 451 -24.53 11.96 5.21
C LEU A 451 -23.57 12.50 4.14
N LEU A 452 -22.30 12.07 4.14
CA LEU A 452 -21.33 12.45 3.12
C LEU A 452 -21.73 11.92 1.74
N SER A 453 -22.23 10.68 1.66
CA SER A 453 -22.72 10.08 0.42
C SER A 453 -23.96 10.81 -0.10
N ALA A 454 -24.93 11.10 0.77
CA ALA A 454 -26.12 11.87 0.41
C ALA A 454 -25.76 13.30 -0.03
N GLY A 455 -24.80 13.95 0.63
CA GLY A 455 -24.27 15.26 0.24
C GLY A 455 -23.58 15.24 -1.11
N ALA A 456 -22.75 14.23 -1.39
CA ALA A 456 -22.08 14.05 -2.68
C ALA A 456 -23.07 13.78 -3.82
N ILE A 457 -24.09 12.94 -3.58
CA ILE A 457 -25.19 12.68 -4.54
C ILE A 457 -26.01 13.95 -4.78
N GLY A 458 -26.39 14.67 -3.71
CA GLY A 458 -27.11 15.93 -3.80
C GLY A 458 -26.34 17.01 -4.57
N TYR A 459 -25.03 17.13 -4.32
CA TYR A 459 -24.14 18.00 -5.08
C TYR A 459 -24.07 17.59 -6.56
N ALA A 460 -23.94 16.31 -6.87
CA ALA A 460 -23.91 15.82 -8.25
C ALA A 460 -25.23 16.14 -8.98
N ILE A 461 -26.39 15.87 -8.36
CA ILE A 461 -27.72 16.19 -8.91
C ILE A 461 -27.84 17.70 -9.17
N TRP A 462 -27.49 18.54 -8.20
CA TRP A 462 -27.51 20.00 -8.33
C TRP A 462 -26.55 20.51 -9.42
N PHE A 463 -25.33 19.96 -9.48
CA PHE A 463 -24.32 20.34 -10.47
C PHE A 463 -24.78 19.98 -11.88
N ILE A 464 -25.36 18.80 -12.08
CA ILE A 464 -25.95 18.37 -13.35
C ILE A 464 -27.15 19.26 -13.73
N ALA A 465 -28.04 19.54 -12.78
CA ALA A 465 -29.24 20.36 -13.03
C ALA A 465 -28.91 21.82 -13.40
N SER A 466 -27.83 22.37 -12.86
CA SER A 466 -27.34 23.73 -13.16
C SER A 466 -26.64 23.85 -14.52
N GLN A 467 -26.32 22.75 -15.21
CA GLN A 467 -25.79 22.81 -16.57
C GLN A 467 -26.85 23.22 -17.61
N GLU A 468 -26.39 23.81 -18.70
CA GLU A 468 -27.16 24.05 -19.92
C GLU A 468 -27.79 22.73 -20.42
N LYS A 469 -29.01 22.77 -21.00
CA LYS A 469 -29.79 21.54 -21.32
C LYS A 469 -29.00 20.50 -22.12
N GLN A 470 -28.18 20.97 -23.08
CA GLN A 470 -27.29 20.17 -23.93
C GLN A 470 -26.17 19.45 -23.17
N ASP A 471 -25.74 19.99 -22.03
CA ASP A 471 -24.59 19.51 -21.26
C ASP A 471 -24.96 18.59 -20.09
N ARG A 472 -26.26 18.51 -19.76
CA ARG A 472 -26.76 17.68 -18.65
C ARG A 472 -26.47 16.19 -18.85
N GLY A 473 -26.74 15.66 -20.05
CA GLY A 473 -26.42 14.28 -20.42
C GLY A 473 -24.91 13.99 -20.35
N PRO A 474 -24.07 14.79 -21.05
CA PRO A 474 -22.62 14.67 -21.01
C PRO A 474 -22.06 14.68 -19.58
N VAL A 475 -22.46 15.65 -18.75
CA VAL A 475 -21.99 15.74 -17.35
C VAL A 475 -22.53 14.62 -16.47
N PHE A 476 -23.77 14.17 -16.66
CA PHE A 476 -24.32 12.99 -15.97
C PHE A 476 -23.48 11.73 -16.24
N THR A 477 -23.10 11.47 -17.50
CA THR A 477 -22.24 10.31 -17.81
C THR A 477 -20.88 10.35 -17.13
N ILE A 478 -20.30 11.54 -16.90
CA ILE A 478 -19.03 11.70 -16.18
C ILE A 478 -19.19 11.23 -14.72
N PHE A 479 -20.24 11.66 -14.01
CA PHE A 479 -20.51 11.22 -12.64
C PHE A 479 -20.78 9.70 -12.55
N ILE A 480 -21.50 9.13 -13.52
CA ILE A 480 -21.73 7.69 -13.59
C ILE A 480 -20.42 6.93 -13.80
N TYR A 481 -19.60 7.31 -14.78
CA TYR A 481 -18.31 6.63 -15.03
C TYR A 481 -17.31 6.82 -13.90
N MET A 482 -17.37 7.96 -13.19
CA MET A 482 -16.59 8.21 -12.00
C MET A 482 -16.92 7.22 -10.87
N LEU A 483 -18.21 6.88 -10.65
CA LEU A 483 -18.64 5.88 -9.68
C LEU A 483 -18.08 4.48 -10.04
N PHE A 484 -18.25 4.04 -11.28
CA PHE A 484 -17.74 2.75 -11.75
C PHE A 484 -16.20 2.68 -11.74
N ASN A 485 -15.52 3.79 -12.04
CA ASN A 485 -14.07 3.94 -11.89
C ASN A 485 -13.65 3.78 -10.42
N ALA A 486 -14.37 4.38 -9.47
CA ALA A 486 -14.08 4.22 -8.04
C ALA A 486 -14.18 2.75 -7.58
N VAL A 487 -15.19 2.01 -8.04
CA VAL A 487 -15.33 0.56 -7.75
C VAL A 487 -14.14 -0.23 -8.29
N PHE A 488 -13.72 0.03 -9.53
CA PHE A 488 -12.55 -0.62 -10.13
C PHE A 488 -11.28 -0.36 -9.30
N TRP A 489 -10.98 0.90 -8.98
CA TRP A 489 -9.76 1.23 -8.26
C TRP A 489 -9.79 0.76 -6.79
N LEU A 490 -10.96 0.73 -6.14
CA LEU A 490 -11.09 0.20 -4.78
C LEU A 490 -10.71 -1.30 -4.72
N ALA A 491 -11.18 -2.07 -5.70
CA ALA A 491 -10.83 -3.48 -5.86
C ALA A 491 -9.38 -3.68 -6.35
N PHE A 492 -8.85 -2.80 -7.20
CA PHE A 492 -7.48 -2.89 -7.71
C PHE A 492 -6.42 -2.49 -6.67
N GLU A 493 -6.68 -1.50 -5.81
CA GLU A 493 -5.71 -0.99 -4.82
C GLU A 493 -5.52 -1.91 -3.61
N GLN A 494 -6.34 -2.96 -3.47
CA GLN A 494 -6.07 -4.09 -2.55
C GLN A 494 -4.69 -4.73 -2.77
N ALA A 495 -4.10 -4.55 -3.96
CA ALA A 495 -2.73 -4.96 -4.28
C ALA A 495 -1.71 -4.55 -3.22
N GLY A 496 -1.81 -3.34 -2.65
CA GLY A 496 -0.88 -2.85 -1.62
C GLY A 496 -1.26 -3.19 -0.17
N SER A 497 -2.47 -3.72 0.05
CA SER A 497 -3.01 -4.05 1.38
C SER A 497 -3.32 -5.55 1.51
N SER A 498 -4.57 -5.98 1.34
CA SER A 498 -5.02 -7.35 1.62
C SER A 498 -4.31 -8.40 0.75
N LEU A 499 -4.08 -8.11 -0.54
CA LEU A 499 -3.33 -9.01 -1.44
C LEU A 499 -1.81 -9.03 -1.12
N ASN A 500 -1.27 -7.95 -0.55
CA ASN A 500 0.13 -7.89 -0.13
C ASN A 500 0.36 -8.73 1.14
N ILE A 501 -0.59 -8.67 2.09
CA ILE A 501 -0.60 -9.53 3.29
C ILE A 501 -0.79 -11.00 2.88
N PHE A 502 -1.69 -11.29 1.94
CA PHE A 502 -1.90 -12.64 1.39
C PHE A 502 -0.65 -13.21 0.71
N ALA A 503 0.09 -12.36 -0.02
CA ALA A 503 1.37 -12.74 -0.60
C ALA A 503 2.41 -13.13 0.46
N ASP A 504 2.35 -12.50 1.64
CA ASP A 504 3.32 -12.70 2.71
C ASP A 504 3.05 -13.97 3.52
N ARG A 505 1.80 -14.08 4.01
CA ARG A 505 1.33 -15.11 4.94
C ARG A 505 0.93 -16.39 4.20
N ASP A 506 -0.03 -16.27 3.30
CA ASP A 506 -0.81 -17.38 2.75
C ASP A 506 -0.27 -17.96 1.43
N THR A 507 0.76 -17.34 0.85
CA THR A 507 1.34 -17.76 -0.43
C THR A 507 2.66 -18.51 -0.21
N GLU A 508 2.82 -19.66 -0.86
CA GLU A 508 4.07 -20.41 -0.90
C GLU A 508 5.07 -19.63 -1.76
N ARG A 509 6.20 -19.24 -1.16
CA ARG A 509 7.23 -18.39 -1.76
C ARG A 509 8.57 -19.12 -1.92
N GLN A 510 8.76 -20.31 -1.36
CA GLN A 510 9.98 -21.09 -1.53
C GLN A 510 10.03 -21.77 -2.91
N LEU A 511 11.00 -21.39 -3.74
CA LEU A 511 11.18 -21.94 -5.10
C LEU A 511 12.37 -22.90 -5.22
N ALA A 512 13.31 -22.82 -4.30
CA ALA A 512 14.41 -23.78 -4.14
C ALA A 512 14.78 -23.87 -2.65
N SER A 513 15.55 -24.89 -2.24
CA SER A 513 15.86 -25.14 -0.83
C SER A 513 16.41 -23.91 -0.08
N ASN A 514 17.18 -23.07 -0.77
CA ASN A 514 17.87 -21.90 -0.21
C ASN A 514 17.38 -20.58 -0.83
N TRP A 515 16.23 -20.56 -1.52
CA TRP A 515 15.74 -19.36 -2.18
C TRP A 515 14.21 -19.18 -2.09
N GLU A 516 13.85 -18.08 -1.44
CA GLU A 516 12.50 -17.60 -1.20
C GLU A 516 12.23 -16.39 -2.10
N PHE A 517 11.10 -16.37 -2.80
CA PHE A 517 10.66 -15.24 -3.60
C PHE A 517 10.21 -14.10 -2.65
N PRO A 518 10.80 -12.89 -2.72
CA PRO A 518 10.43 -11.81 -1.81
C PRO A 518 8.98 -11.33 -2.02
N THR A 519 8.20 -11.21 -0.95
CA THR A 519 6.80 -10.71 -0.99
C THR A 519 6.67 -9.40 -1.76
N THR A 520 7.62 -8.49 -1.57
CA THR A 520 7.67 -7.18 -2.23
C THR A 520 7.69 -7.28 -3.75
N TRP A 521 8.29 -8.33 -4.33
CA TRP A 521 8.42 -8.51 -5.78
C TRP A 521 7.08 -8.81 -6.47
N PHE A 522 6.04 -9.25 -5.75
CA PHE A 522 4.71 -9.42 -6.34
C PHE A 522 4.15 -8.11 -6.90
N GLN A 523 4.51 -6.95 -6.31
CA GLN A 523 4.14 -5.63 -6.83
C GLN A 523 4.80 -5.27 -8.17
N SER A 524 5.87 -5.96 -8.58
CA SER A 524 6.47 -5.80 -9.92
C SER A 524 5.67 -6.53 -11.02
N ILE A 525 4.76 -7.43 -10.67
CA ILE A 525 4.03 -8.27 -11.66
C ILE A 525 3.07 -7.42 -12.51
N ASN A 526 2.26 -6.56 -11.89
CA ASN A 526 1.34 -5.66 -12.62
C ASN A 526 2.08 -4.76 -13.63
N PRO A 527 3.10 -3.96 -13.27
CA PRO A 527 3.81 -3.14 -14.25
C PRO A 527 4.58 -3.95 -15.29
N LEU A 528 5.11 -5.14 -14.95
CA LEU A 528 5.69 -6.06 -15.95
C LEU A 528 4.64 -6.48 -16.99
N PHE A 529 3.45 -6.87 -16.54
CA PHE A 529 2.35 -7.21 -17.42
C PHE A 529 1.85 -6.01 -18.25
N ILE A 530 1.86 -4.78 -17.72
CA ILE A 530 1.56 -3.59 -18.52
C ILE A 530 2.58 -3.42 -19.66
N ILE A 531 3.88 -3.52 -19.34
CA ILE A 531 4.98 -3.42 -20.33
C ILE A 531 4.82 -4.48 -21.44
N VAL A 532 4.52 -5.73 -21.07
CA VAL A 532 4.41 -6.86 -22.01
C VAL A 532 3.10 -6.84 -22.81
N PHE A 533 1.95 -6.55 -22.19
CA PHE A 533 0.64 -6.71 -22.82
C PHE A 533 0.06 -5.44 -23.43
N THR A 534 0.55 -4.23 -23.11
CA THR A 534 0.08 -2.99 -23.77
C THR A 534 0.31 -2.98 -25.30
N PRO A 535 1.46 -3.44 -25.85
CA PRO A 535 1.64 -3.56 -27.30
C PRO A 535 0.63 -4.53 -27.96
N ILE A 536 0.30 -5.63 -27.28
CA ILE A 536 -0.67 -6.63 -27.74
C ILE A 536 -2.08 -6.01 -27.75
N ALA A 537 -2.49 -5.37 -26.65
CA ALA A 537 -3.77 -4.68 -26.57
C ALA A 537 -3.89 -3.56 -27.62
N THR A 538 -2.83 -2.78 -27.84
CA THR A 538 -2.77 -1.75 -28.89
C THR A 538 -2.98 -2.35 -30.28
N SER A 539 -2.38 -3.52 -30.55
CA SER A 539 -2.57 -4.26 -31.80
C SER A 539 -4.02 -4.74 -31.98
N VAL A 540 -4.67 -5.21 -30.90
CA VAL A 540 -6.10 -5.57 -30.91
C VAL A 540 -6.99 -4.35 -31.17
N TRP A 541 -6.71 -3.20 -30.54
CA TRP A 541 -7.45 -1.96 -30.78
C TRP A 541 -7.31 -1.47 -32.22
N LEU A 542 -6.10 -1.54 -32.79
CA LEU A 542 -5.85 -1.21 -34.20
C LEU A 542 -6.61 -2.15 -35.15
N TRP A 543 -6.60 -3.46 -34.88
CA TRP A 543 -7.35 -4.45 -35.65
C TRP A 543 -8.87 -4.26 -35.59
N LEU A 544 -9.41 -3.85 -34.43
CA LEU A 544 -10.82 -3.46 -34.31
C LEU A 544 -11.12 -2.19 -35.13
N ALA A 545 -10.22 -1.21 -35.11
CA ALA A 545 -10.35 0.03 -35.87
C ALA A 545 -10.32 -0.20 -37.39
N THR A 546 -9.45 -1.07 -37.92
CA THR A 546 -9.46 -1.43 -39.35
C THR A 546 -10.77 -2.10 -39.78
N ARG A 547 -11.46 -2.76 -38.85
CA ARG A 547 -12.80 -3.35 -39.05
C ARG A 547 -13.96 -2.38 -38.74
N LYS A 548 -13.69 -1.09 -38.51
CA LYS A 548 -14.67 -0.06 -38.10
C LYS A 548 -15.48 -0.43 -36.85
N LYS A 549 -14.93 -1.28 -35.97
CA LYS A 549 -15.57 -1.71 -34.71
C LYS A 549 -15.06 -0.84 -33.56
N TYR A 550 -15.90 0.07 -33.09
CA TYR A 550 -15.60 0.94 -31.96
C TYR A 550 -16.23 0.38 -30.67
N VAL A 551 -15.41 0.11 -29.66
CA VAL A 551 -15.90 -0.28 -28.32
C VAL A 551 -16.17 1.01 -27.53
N PRO A 552 -17.42 1.30 -27.13
CA PRO A 552 -17.77 2.54 -26.46
C PRO A 552 -17.17 2.60 -25.05
N GLN A 553 -16.99 3.83 -24.54
CA GLN A 553 -16.42 4.10 -23.23
C GLN A 553 -17.03 3.28 -22.07
N PRO A 554 -18.37 3.25 -21.87
CA PRO A 554 -18.99 2.44 -20.82
C PRO A 554 -18.67 0.95 -20.95
N ALA A 555 -18.61 0.41 -22.18
CA ALA A 555 -18.27 -1.00 -22.38
C ALA A 555 -16.81 -1.31 -22.01
N LYS A 556 -15.86 -0.39 -22.25
CA LYS A 556 -14.47 -0.56 -21.79
C LYS A 556 -14.37 -0.61 -20.26
N ILE A 557 -15.04 0.31 -19.56
CA ILE A 557 -15.07 0.32 -18.09
C ILE A 557 -15.76 -0.95 -17.57
N GLY A 558 -16.86 -1.37 -18.17
CA GLY A 558 -17.60 -2.58 -17.78
C GLY A 558 -16.79 -3.86 -17.97
N LEU A 559 -16.04 -3.98 -19.07
CA LEU A 559 -15.08 -5.06 -19.28
C LEU A 559 -13.94 -5.02 -18.25
N GLY A 560 -13.38 -3.85 -17.96
CA GLY A 560 -12.33 -3.69 -16.94
C GLY A 560 -12.77 -4.18 -15.55
N LEU A 561 -13.99 -3.80 -15.13
CA LEU A 561 -14.62 -4.27 -13.89
C LEU A 561 -14.82 -5.79 -13.86
N ILE A 562 -15.28 -6.39 -14.97
CA ILE A 562 -15.41 -7.85 -15.06
C ILE A 562 -14.03 -8.53 -14.94
N PHE A 563 -12.99 -8.02 -15.60
CA PHE A 563 -11.64 -8.59 -15.51
C PHE A 563 -11.05 -8.51 -14.09
N VAL A 564 -11.28 -7.42 -13.34
CA VAL A 564 -10.92 -7.37 -11.91
C VAL A 564 -11.73 -8.36 -11.09
N GLY A 565 -13.05 -8.45 -11.31
CA GLY A 565 -13.88 -9.46 -10.66
C GLY A 565 -13.42 -10.91 -10.93
N LEU A 566 -12.99 -11.21 -12.16
CA LEU A 566 -12.40 -12.51 -12.52
C LEU A 566 -11.04 -12.75 -11.85
N GLY A 567 -10.22 -11.72 -11.64
CA GLY A 567 -9.00 -11.83 -10.83
C GLY A 567 -9.32 -12.26 -9.39
N TYR A 568 -10.38 -11.71 -8.81
CA TYR A 568 -10.86 -12.15 -7.50
C TYR A 568 -11.47 -13.55 -7.49
N VAL A 569 -12.02 -14.07 -8.60
CA VAL A 569 -12.42 -15.49 -8.67
C VAL A 569 -11.19 -16.39 -8.46
N VAL A 570 -10.03 -16.03 -9.02
CA VAL A 570 -8.77 -16.76 -8.78
C VAL A 570 -8.38 -16.70 -7.30
N MET A 571 -8.57 -15.57 -6.63
CA MET A 571 -8.29 -15.43 -5.18
C MET A 571 -9.30 -16.18 -4.30
N VAL A 572 -10.58 -16.25 -4.66
CA VAL A 572 -11.58 -17.11 -4.00
C VAL A 572 -11.17 -18.58 -4.11
N LEU A 573 -10.73 -19.02 -5.29
CA LEU A 573 -10.21 -20.39 -5.47
C LEU A 573 -8.94 -20.66 -4.65
N ALA A 574 -8.10 -19.64 -4.44
CA ALA A 574 -6.93 -19.72 -3.57
C ALA A 574 -7.35 -19.86 -2.09
N ALA A 575 -8.24 -19.00 -1.60
CA ALA A 575 -8.69 -19.08 -0.20
C ALA A 575 -9.48 -20.37 0.09
N LEU A 576 -10.30 -20.85 -0.86
CA LEU A 576 -10.96 -22.16 -0.75
C LEU A 576 -9.96 -23.33 -0.66
N ARG A 577 -8.73 -23.20 -1.19
CA ARG A 577 -7.66 -24.20 -0.99
C ARG A 577 -7.08 -24.15 0.42
N LEU A 578 -6.90 -22.96 1.00
CA LEU A 578 -6.47 -22.82 2.40
C LEU A 578 -7.50 -23.46 3.34
N ASN A 579 -8.80 -23.26 3.08
CA ASN A 579 -9.90 -23.89 3.81
C ASN A 579 -9.88 -25.44 3.79
N THR A 580 -9.08 -26.09 2.94
CA THR A 580 -8.85 -27.55 2.99
C THR A 580 -7.77 -27.99 3.99
N GLY A 581 -7.23 -27.07 4.79
CA GLY A 581 -6.11 -27.31 5.71
C GLY A 581 -4.74 -27.27 5.04
N LEU A 582 -4.60 -26.50 3.94
CA LEU A 582 -3.31 -26.27 3.30
C LEU A 582 -2.61 -25.06 3.94
N PRO A 583 -1.32 -25.19 4.36
CA PRO A 583 -0.50 -24.11 4.87
C PRO A 583 -0.54 -22.82 4.06
N LYS A 584 -0.38 -23.01 2.74
CA LYS A 584 -0.08 -21.97 1.77
C LYS A 584 -0.51 -22.43 0.40
N VAL A 585 -0.82 -21.48 -0.48
CA VAL A 585 -1.17 -21.74 -1.87
C VAL A 585 -0.07 -21.32 -2.84
N SER A 586 -0.02 -21.96 -4.00
CA SER A 586 0.95 -21.62 -5.05
C SER A 586 0.81 -20.17 -5.52
N MET A 587 1.95 -19.52 -5.78
CA MET A 587 2.03 -18.17 -6.37
C MET A 587 1.20 -17.98 -7.64
N ILE A 588 0.88 -19.06 -8.37
CA ILE A 588 0.10 -18.98 -9.61
C ILE A 588 -1.27 -18.31 -9.42
N TYR A 589 -1.87 -18.42 -8.22
CA TYR A 589 -3.14 -17.78 -7.91
C TYR A 589 -3.02 -16.25 -7.90
N ILE A 590 -2.06 -15.70 -7.13
CA ILE A 590 -1.86 -14.25 -7.05
C ILE A 590 -1.25 -13.68 -8.35
N VAL A 591 -0.39 -14.44 -9.05
CA VAL A 591 0.09 -14.09 -10.40
C VAL A 591 -1.07 -14.02 -11.40
N GLY A 592 -1.99 -14.99 -11.37
CA GLY A 592 -3.19 -15.02 -12.21
C GLY A 592 -4.18 -13.89 -11.90
N CYS A 593 -4.34 -13.55 -10.62
CA CYS A 593 -5.08 -12.37 -10.17
C CYS A 593 -4.48 -11.08 -10.76
N TYR A 594 -3.17 -10.85 -10.58
CA TYR A 594 -2.48 -9.69 -11.16
C TYR A 594 -2.55 -9.65 -12.69
N PHE A 595 -2.51 -10.79 -13.38
CA PHE A 595 -2.69 -10.86 -14.83
C PHE A 595 -4.07 -10.35 -15.23
N LEU A 596 -5.14 -10.88 -14.64
CA LEU A 596 -6.52 -10.48 -14.95
C LEU A 596 -6.79 -9.01 -14.57
N HIS A 597 -6.29 -8.56 -13.42
CA HIS A 597 -6.36 -7.15 -13.01
C HIS A 597 -5.66 -6.22 -14.02
N THR A 598 -4.48 -6.62 -14.50
CA THR A 598 -3.72 -5.84 -15.49
C THR A 598 -4.43 -5.80 -16.85
N VAL A 599 -5.04 -6.91 -17.30
CA VAL A 599 -5.86 -6.91 -18.52
C VAL A 599 -7.04 -5.95 -18.37
N GLY A 600 -7.72 -5.95 -17.21
CA GLY A 600 -8.78 -5.00 -16.91
C GLY A 600 -8.31 -3.54 -16.89
N GLU A 601 -7.14 -3.28 -16.30
CA GLU A 601 -6.50 -1.95 -16.26
C GLU A 601 -6.16 -1.45 -17.67
N ILE A 602 -5.55 -2.27 -18.52
CA ILE A 602 -5.19 -1.87 -19.90
C ILE A 602 -6.43 -1.51 -20.74
N ILE A 603 -7.58 -2.14 -20.48
CA ILE A 603 -8.85 -1.83 -21.16
C ILE A 603 -9.43 -0.50 -20.67
N LEU A 604 -9.35 -0.21 -19.36
CA LEU A 604 -9.99 0.95 -18.71
C LEU A 604 -9.10 2.20 -18.68
N SER A 605 -7.86 2.06 -18.21
CA SER A 605 -6.96 3.16 -17.81
C SER A 605 -6.70 4.23 -18.90
N PRO A 606 -6.47 3.89 -20.19
CA PRO A 606 -6.15 4.89 -21.22
C PRO A 606 -7.27 5.92 -21.52
N THR A 607 -8.45 5.75 -20.92
CA THR A 607 -9.68 6.37 -21.44
C THR A 607 -10.41 7.31 -20.49
N GLY A 608 -10.24 7.18 -19.16
CA GLY A 608 -10.99 7.98 -18.17
C GLY A 608 -10.76 9.50 -18.28
N LEU A 609 -9.52 9.95 -18.12
CA LEU A 609 -9.19 11.39 -18.21
C LEU A 609 -9.39 11.94 -19.64
N SER A 610 -9.17 11.13 -20.67
CA SER A 610 -9.49 11.52 -22.05
C SER A 610 -11.00 11.64 -22.29
N TYR A 611 -11.84 10.93 -21.54
CA TYR A 611 -13.28 11.07 -21.66
C TYR A 611 -13.74 12.40 -21.07
N VAL A 612 -13.32 12.70 -19.83
CA VAL A 612 -13.66 13.97 -19.16
C VAL A 612 -13.21 15.17 -19.99
N SER A 613 -12.03 15.15 -20.59
CA SER A 613 -11.54 16.25 -21.44
C SER A 613 -12.31 16.45 -22.75
N LYS A 614 -12.96 15.40 -23.28
CA LYS A 614 -13.73 15.43 -24.53
C LYS A 614 -15.21 15.73 -24.29
N THR A 615 -15.76 15.30 -23.16
CA THR A 615 -17.20 15.33 -22.85
C THR A 615 -17.60 16.51 -21.97
N ALA A 616 -16.70 17.03 -21.13
CA ALA A 616 -17.02 18.13 -20.23
C ALA A 616 -17.28 19.46 -21.00
N PRO A 617 -18.20 20.32 -20.50
CA PRO A 617 -18.37 21.68 -21.02
C PRO A 617 -17.08 22.48 -20.91
N THR A 618 -16.78 23.32 -21.90
CA THR A 618 -15.53 24.12 -21.97
C THR A 618 -15.29 24.98 -20.72
N LYS A 619 -16.37 25.50 -20.11
CA LYS A 619 -16.36 26.28 -18.86
C LYS A 619 -15.99 25.46 -17.61
N HIS A 620 -16.14 24.13 -17.66
CA HIS A 620 -16.09 23.24 -16.47
C HIS A 620 -15.14 22.05 -16.60
N VAL A 621 -14.35 21.94 -17.69
CA VAL A 621 -13.39 20.84 -17.91
C VAL A 621 -12.47 20.63 -16.70
N SER A 622 -11.81 21.68 -16.21
CA SER A 622 -10.88 21.58 -15.08
C SER A 622 -11.57 21.19 -13.77
N THR A 623 -12.82 21.67 -13.55
CA THR A 623 -13.62 21.30 -12.37
C THR A 623 -13.98 19.82 -12.41
N LEU A 624 -14.45 19.32 -13.56
CA LEU A 624 -14.82 17.92 -13.73
C LEU A 624 -13.61 16.97 -13.73
N MET A 625 -12.43 17.43 -14.18
CA MET A 625 -11.17 16.71 -13.97
C MET A 625 -10.77 16.64 -12.49
N GLY A 626 -10.96 17.72 -11.73
CA GLY A 626 -10.75 17.70 -10.28
C GLY A 626 -11.68 16.72 -9.59
N ILE A 627 -12.97 16.76 -9.91
CA ILE A 627 -13.99 15.83 -9.40
C ILE A 627 -13.65 14.38 -9.76
N TRP A 628 -13.15 14.10 -10.97
CA TRP A 628 -12.68 12.76 -11.36
C TRP A 628 -11.58 12.22 -10.42
N PHE A 629 -10.61 13.04 -10.02
CA PHE A 629 -9.55 12.62 -9.08
C PHE A 629 -10.06 12.38 -7.65
N ILE A 630 -11.17 13.00 -7.24
CA ILE A 630 -11.82 12.69 -5.95
C ILE A 630 -12.29 11.22 -5.93
N SER A 631 -12.64 10.63 -7.08
CA SER A 631 -12.98 9.19 -7.16
C SER A 631 -11.80 8.28 -6.79
N SER A 632 -10.58 8.66 -7.16
CA SER A 632 -9.36 7.93 -6.77
C SER A 632 -9.02 8.12 -5.28
N PHE A 633 -9.32 9.30 -4.70
CA PHE A 633 -9.23 9.50 -3.25
C PHE A 633 -10.20 8.57 -2.49
N ILE A 634 -11.47 8.52 -2.92
CA ILE A 634 -12.50 7.65 -2.33
C ILE A 634 -12.12 6.17 -2.52
N ALA A 635 -11.60 5.79 -3.70
CA ALA A 635 -11.17 4.44 -3.99
C ALA A 635 -9.99 3.98 -3.12
N GLY A 636 -8.95 4.80 -2.95
CA GLY A 636 -7.80 4.49 -2.08
C GLY A 636 -8.19 4.38 -0.60
N LEU A 637 -8.96 5.35 -0.10
CA LEU A 637 -9.48 5.30 1.27
C LEU A 637 -10.37 4.07 1.50
N GLY A 638 -11.31 3.84 0.57
CA GLY A 638 -12.19 2.68 0.57
C GLY A 638 -11.44 1.35 0.49
N ALA A 639 -10.34 1.28 -0.28
CA ALA A 639 -9.53 0.08 -0.40
C ALA A 639 -8.89 -0.31 0.93
N GLY A 640 -8.29 0.66 1.65
CA GLY A 640 -7.75 0.44 2.99
C GLY A 640 -8.82 0.06 4.02
N LYS A 641 -9.98 0.73 3.97
CA LYS A 641 -11.13 0.47 4.86
C LYS A 641 -11.74 -0.91 4.65
N VAL A 642 -11.90 -1.36 3.41
CA VAL A 642 -12.41 -2.70 3.11
C VAL A 642 -11.37 -3.75 3.46
N ALA A 643 -10.08 -3.54 3.18
CA ALA A 643 -9.01 -4.45 3.60
C ALA A 643 -8.97 -4.66 5.12
N ALA A 644 -9.31 -3.64 5.92
CA ALA A 644 -9.43 -3.77 7.37
C ALA A 644 -10.58 -4.68 7.86
N LEU A 645 -11.49 -5.08 6.98
CA LEU A 645 -12.56 -6.05 7.29
C LEU A 645 -12.13 -7.51 7.10
N THR A 646 -10.94 -7.78 6.56
CA THR A 646 -10.45 -9.14 6.25
C THR A 646 -10.48 -10.04 7.49
N GLU A 647 -9.83 -9.63 8.59
CA GLU A 647 -9.77 -10.38 9.84
C GLU A 647 -11.18 -10.60 10.45
N PRO A 648 -12.03 -9.55 10.65
CA PRO A 648 -13.42 -9.74 11.11
C PRO A 648 -14.30 -10.67 10.27
N ILE A 649 -14.09 -10.75 8.95
CA ILE A 649 -14.82 -11.67 8.07
C ILE A 649 -14.31 -13.10 8.27
N MET A 650 -12.99 -13.30 8.28
CA MET A 650 -12.36 -14.61 8.49
C MET A 650 -12.74 -15.24 9.84
N GLU A 651 -12.82 -14.42 10.91
CA GLU A 651 -13.23 -14.86 12.26
C GLU A 651 -14.75 -15.00 12.43
N GLY A 652 -15.56 -14.83 11.37
CA GLY A 652 -17.02 -14.91 11.43
C GLY A 652 -17.72 -13.81 12.25
N LYS A 653 -16.96 -12.82 12.76
CA LYS A 653 -17.49 -11.65 13.51
C LYS A 653 -18.33 -10.76 12.61
N LEU A 654 -17.98 -10.62 11.33
CA LEU A 654 -18.76 -9.94 10.31
C LEU A 654 -19.33 -10.95 9.31
N LYS A 655 -20.61 -11.32 9.50
CA LYS A 655 -21.31 -12.26 8.61
C LYS A 655 -21.73 -11.57 7.30
N LEU A 656 -21.33 -12.15 6.17
CA LEU A 656 -21.76 -11.75 4.84
C LEU A 656 -23.00 -12.57 4.39
N PRO A 657 -23.67 -12.20 3.28
CA PRO A 657 -24.81 -12.97 2.74
C PRO A 657 -24.44 -14.36 2.20
N TRP A 658 -23.16 -14.72 2.23
CA TRP A 658 -22.56 -15.97 1.78
C TRP A 658 -21.58 -16.47 2.85
N ASN A 659 -21.30 -17.78 2.85
CA ASN A 659 -20.38 -18.43 3.78
C ASN A 659 -19.64 -19.57 3.06
N LEU A 660 -18.53 -19.22 2.43
CA LEU A 660 -17.51 -20.11 1.87
C LEU A 660 -16.41 -20.44 2.91
N GLY A 661 -16.32 -19.65 3.98
CA GLY A 661 -15.35 -19.76 5.07
C GLY A 661 -14.06 -18.99 4.81
N GLY A 662 -13.43 -18.52 5.89
CA GLY A 662 -12.13 -17.87 5.85
C GLY A 662 -12.08 -16.66 4.91
N GLN A 663 -10.95 -16.49 4.21
CA GLN A 663 -10.74 -15.32 3.35
C GLN A 663 -11.46 -15.41 2.00
N ALA A 664 -12.08 -16.56 1.68
CA ALA A 664 -12.85 -16.73 0.45
C ALA A 664 -14.07 -15.80 0.43
N ASP A 665 -14.70 -15.60 1.60
CA ASP A 665 -15.83 -14.69 1.77
C ASP A 665 -15.46 -13.22 1.53
N PHE A 666 -14.26 -12.83 1.95
CA PHE A 666 -13.69 -11.51 1.69
C PHE A 666 -13.40 -11.30 0.20
N PHE A 667 -12.77 -12.26 -0.49
CA PHE A 667 -12.50 -12.12 -1.92
C PHE A 667 -13.78 -12.18 -2.78
N LEU A 668 -14.78 -12.96 -2.38
CA LEU A 668 -16.07 -13.04 -3.08
C LEU A 668 -16.83 -11.71 -3.10
N LEU A 669 -16.62 -10.83 -2.10
CA LEU A 669 -17.13 -9.45 -2.10
C LEU A 669 -16.72 -8.69 -3.38
N PHE A 670 -15.45 -8.78 -3.78
CA PHE A 670 -14.93 -8.09 -4.96
C PHE A 670 -15.38 -8.73 -6.27
N VAL A 671 -15.56 -10.07 -6.30
CA VAL A 671 -16.17 -10.76 -7.44
C VAL A 671 -17.58 -10.21 -7.68
N ILE A 672 -18.44 -10.26 -6.65
CA ILE A 672 -19.85 -9.88 -6.77
C ILE A 672 -19.97 -8.40 -7.11
N THR A 673 -19.29 -7.52 -6.37
CA THR A 673 -19.37 -6.06 -6.61
C THR A 673 -18.81 -5.65 -7.97
N SER A 674 -17.64 -6.16 -8.37
CA SER A 674 -17.01 -5.76 -9.64
C SER A 674 -17.73 -6.37 -10.85
N VAL A 675 -18.11 -7.65 -10.81
CA VAL A 675 -18.84 -8.29 -11.93
C VAL A 675 -20.24 -7.69 -12.07
N ALA A 676 -21.00 -7.51 -10.98
CA ALA A 676 -22.32 -6.89 -11.06
C ALA A 676 -22.25 -5.45 -11.58
N ALA A 677 -21.27 -4.66 -11.12
CA ALA A 677 -21.05 -3.30 -11.62
C ALA A 677 -20.67 -3.29 -13.11
N GLY A 678 -19.80 -4.21 -13.54
CA GLY A 678 -19.38 -4.32 -14.94
C GLY A 678 -20.51 -4.75 -15.89
N VAL A 679 -21.31 -5.74 -15.49
CA VAL A 679 -22.51 -6.19 -16.22
C VAL A 679 -23.56 -5.08 -16.29
N LEU A 680 -23.84 -4.40 -15.18
CA LEU A 680 -24.76 -3.25 -15.14
C LEU A 680 -24.33 -2.15 -16.13
N LEU A 681 -23.04 -1.81 -16.16
CA LEU A 681 -22.53 -0.79 -17.06
C LEU A 681 -22.56 -1.21 -18.53
N LEU A 682 -22.38 -2.51 -18.84
CA LEU A 682 -22.57 -3.06 -20.18
C LEU A 682 -24.04 -2.99 -20.62
N VAL A 683 -24.99 -3.34 -19.75
CA VAL A 683 -26.44 -3.22 -20.02
C VAL A 683 -26.86 -1.77 -20.23
N LEU A 684 -26.32 -0.84 -19.44
CA LEU A 684 -26.57 0.60 -19.58
C LEU A 684 -25.79 1.25 -20.74
N SER A 685 -24.80 0.56 -21.32
CA SER A 685 -23.92 1.11 -22.37
C SER A 685 -24.68 1.77 -23.54
N PRO A 686 -25.75 1.18 -24.12
CA PRO A 686 -26.46 1.80 -25.24
C PRO A 686 -27.18 3.10 -24.87
N VAL A 687 -27.64 3.22 -23.61
CA VAL A 687 -28.31 4.43 -23.10
C VAL A 687 -27.27 5.50 -22.78
N LEU A 688 -26.22 5.13 -22.04
CA LEU A 688 -25.16 6.06 -21.62
C LEU A 688 -24.33 6.56 -22.82
N SER A 689 -24.20 5.78 -23.89
CA SER A 689 -23.59 6.23 -25.15
C SER A 689 -24.42 7.29 -25.89
N ARG A 690 -25.75 7.29 -25.78
CA ARG A 690 -26.63 8.32 -26.38
C ARG A 690 -26.64 9.64 -25.63
N LEU A 691 -26.13 9.66 -24.40
CA LEU A 691 -26.04 10.86 -23.55
C LEU A 691 -24.68 11.58 -23.67
N GLN A 692 -23.75 11.05 -24.47
CA GLN A 692 -22.44 11.67 -24.70
C GLN A 692 -22.57 12.77 -25.75
N ARG A 693 -21.67 13.76 -25.73
CA ARG A 693 -21.46 14.60 -26.92
C ARG A 693 -20.87 13.73 -28.01
N ASP A 694 -21.57 13.58 -29.12
CA ASP A 694 -20.94 13.05 -30.33
C ASP A 694 -19.92 14.08 -30.84
N LYS A 695 -18.85 13.62 -31.49
CA LYS A 695 -17.79 14.50 -32.02
C LYS A 695 -17.96 14.80 -33.51
N ASN A 696 -19.06 14.34 -34.09
CA ASN A 696 -19.48 14.63 -35.45
C ASN A 696 -20.65 15.65 -35.52
N ASP A 697 -21.07 16.19 -34.36
CA ASP A 697 -21.95 17.37 -34.21
C ASP A 697 -21.11 18.62 -33.86
#